data_AF-A0A1J5AYQ8-F1
#
_entry.id   AF-A0A1J5AYQ8-F1
#
_cell.length_a   1.000
_cell.length_b   1.000
_cell.length_c   1.000
_cell.angle_alpha   90.00
_cell.angle_beta   90.00
_cell.angle_gamma   90.00
#
_symmetry.space_group_name_H-M   'P 1'
#
loop_
_entity.id
_entity.type
_entity.pdbx_description
1 polymer ?
#
loop_
_entity_poly.entity_id
_entity_poly.type
_entity_poly.pdbx_seq_one_letter_code
_entity_poly.pdbx_strand_id
1 'polypeptide(L)'
;MRGNSNIKLITVSILLSYSQIFFSDKLLFGLLLLVVSFFNLSAGLAGIISIIASNGVAFLMGINKQKIVAGTYGFNSLLVGLGLGIYFKFGLVLFLILIFASLLTFFMTLLFEGWLGKYKLPFLSLSFLFGIWIVSIASRQFTSLEINEYGIFIYNDISRNFSLNILKLHLYISDLGIPLSLKVYFNSLGAIFFQYNIYAGVVIAIGLLFTSRISFMLSLLGFYSAFFYYKIVGADFTELSYSYIGFNFILTAIAVGGFFVIPSVYSFLWVILLTPLISFLISGSVAVLGLFNLSTFSLPFNVVVILFLYALEFREKHFNRPQLVSVQNFSPEKNLYSFHNFKNRFGDKPLIPIALPFFGSWKINQAHQGEYTHKGKWRHAWDFVIVDDDSEFSNRGNNVSDYHCYNKAIIAAADGIVEEIDDGISDNILGEVNLIQNWGNTIVIKHSPWLYSQLSHIKAGSFQVAKGDIIKKGQLLAYVGNSGRSPAPHLHFQLQATPFVGSETINYPIANYLLESKESNSLKINSIPSENQIVQNIQVETSLKKAFGFIPGQEIFIKSEFEELSWKVEIDYFNNTYLYCDKSNSFAFFVKSDNQLTFTGFKGEKKSLLFKFYLAAYQVIFAFHTGITVEDVLPANTLRKSLNSVLQDFIAPFYIYIKPKFKLNYISKESYFDDSKIMLQSTFIQSKFRTYAFEFQIDEKGIKEWQIEFGNKKMIYYFNKE
;
A
#
# COMPACT_ATOMS: atom_id res chain seq x y z
N MET A 1 -34.86 4.09 -16.08
CA MET A 1 -33.94 4.76 -15.11
C MET A 1 -32.46 4.83 -15.57
N ARG A 2 -32.14 4.93 -16.88
CA ARG A 2 -30.74 5.01 -17.38
C ARG A 2 -30.21 6.43 -17.68
N GLY A 3 -31.09 7.44 -17.80
CA GLY A 3 -30.69 8.81 -18.14
C GLY A 3 -29.94 9.55 -17.02
N ASN A 4 -30.43 9.44 -15.77
CA ASN A 4 -29.81 10.12 -14.60
C ASN A 4 -28.42 9.57 -14.24
N SER A 5 -28.09 8.32 -14.58
CA SER A 5 -26.78 7.75 -14.28
C SER A 5 -25.67 8.34 -15.16
N ASN A 6 -25.97 8.64 -16.43
CA ASN A 6 -24.95 9.09 -17.38
C ASN A 6 -24.54 10.54 -17.14
N ILE A 7 -25.50 11.43 -16.85
CA ILE A 7 -25.20 12.83 -16.51
C ILE A 7 -24.34 12.89 -15.24
N LYS A 8 -24.70 12.11 -14.20
CA LYS A 8 -23.92 12.03 -12.97
C LYS A 8 -22.48 11.57 -13.22
N LEU A 9 -22.28 10.60 -14.11
CA LEU A 9 -20.94 10.12 -14.46
C LEU A 9 -20.11 11.18 -15.21
N ILE A 10 -20.74 11.94 -16.11
CA ILE A 10 -20.06 13.03 -16.83
C ILE A 10 -19.62 14.12 -15.85
N THR A 11 -20.50 14.58 -14.95
CA THR A 11 -20.15 15.60 -13.95
C THR A 11 -19.02 15.15 -13.04
N VAL A 12 -19.06 13.89 -12.59
CA VAL A 12 -17.98 13.27 -11.79
C VAL A 12 -16.67 13.25 -12.57
N SER A 13 -16.70 12.85 -13.85
CA SER A 13 -15.51 12.81 -14.71
C SER A 13 -14.89 14.19 -14.93
N ILE A 14 -15.71 15.23 -15.11
CA ILE A 14 -15.24 16.61 -15.23
C ILE A 14 -14.49 17.02 -13.95
N LEU A 15 -15.12 16.89 -12.79
CA LEU A 15 -14.51 17.28 -11.52
C LEU A 15 -13.23 16.48 -11.21
N LEU A 16 -13.23 15.19 -11.51
CA LEU A 16 -12.03 14.36 -11.30
C LEU A 16 -10.91 14.72 -12.29
N SER A 17 -11.22 15.13 -13.52
CA SER A 17 -10.20 15.62 -14.47
C SER A 17 -9.45 16.84 -13.91
N TYR A 18 -10.14 17.73 -13.18
CA TYR A 18 -9.49 18.83 -12.47
C TYR A 18 -8.60 18.35 -11.31
N SER A 19 -9.08 17.43 -10.47
CA SER A 19 -8.29 16.96 -9.31
C SER A 19 -7.09 16.10 -9.70
N GLN A 20 -7.12 15.45 -10.88
CA GLN A 20 -6.00 14.65 -11.41
C GLN A 20 -4.72 15.48 -11.66
N ILE A 21 -4.83 16.79 -11.93
CA ILE A 21 -3.66 17.68 -12.10
C ILE A 21 -2.75 17.67 -10.85
N PHE A 22 -3.36 17.49 -9.67
CA PHE A 22 -2.67 17.36 -8.38
C PHE A 22 -2.69 15.93 -7.85
N PHE A 23 -2.86 14.95 -8.74
CA PHE A 23 -2.85 13.53 -8.42
C PHE A 23 -3.89 13.11 -7.35
N SER A 24 -5.09 13.68 -7.41
CA SER A 24 -6.14 13.50 -6.41
C SER A 24 -7.43 12.93 -6.98
N ASP A 25 -8.13 12.11 -6.19
CA ASP A 25 -9.44 11.53 -6.49
C ASP A 25 -10.61 12.25 -5.78
N LYS A 26 -10.40 13.48 -5.27
CA LYS A 26 -11.39 14.22 -4.49
C LYS A 26 -12.25 15.16 -5.32
N LEU A 27 -13.55 14.83 -5.41
CA LEU A 27 -14.57 15.66 -6.07
C LEU A 27 -14.62 17.10 -5.55
N LEU A 28 -14.58 17.29 -4.22
CA LEU A 28 -14.62 18.64 -3.63
C LEU A 28 -13.41 19.47 -4.05
N PHE A 29 -12.24 18.84 -4.15
CA PHE A 29 -11.05 19.52 -4.61
C PHE A 29 -11.14 19.86 -6.10
N GLY A 30 -11.63 18.92 -6.92
CA GLY A 30 -11.96 19.18 -8.33
C GLY A 30 -12.92 20.35 -8.51
N LEU A 31 -13.92 20.49 -7.65
CA LEU A 31 -14.86 21.61 -7.66
C LEU A 31 -14.18 22.95 -7.33
N LEU A 32 -13.30 22.97 -6.33
CA LEU A 32 -12.51 24.18 -6.00
C LEU A 32 -11.62 24.59 -7.18
N LEU A 33 -10.95 23.63 -7.83
CA LEU A 33 -10.10 23.88 -8.99
C LEU A 33 -10.90 24.32 -10.22
N LEU A 34 -12.11 23.78 -10.40
CA LEU A 34 -13.05 24.27 -11.40
C LEU A 34 -13.36 25.75 -11.16
N VAL A 35 -13.72 26.14 -9.95
CA VAL A 35 -13.96 27.56 -9.59
C VAL A 35 -12.74 28.43 -9.90
N VAL A 36 -11.53 27.96 -9.59
CA VAL A 36 -10.28 28.69 -9.90
C VAL A 36 -10.12 28.92 -11.40
N SER A 37 -10.47 27.94 -12.25
CA SER A 37 -10.39 28.14 -13.70
C SER A 37 -11.33 29.21 -14.24
N PHE A 38 -12.43 29.51 -13.53
CA PHE A 38 -13.38 30.57 -13.90
C PHE A 38 -12.98 31.97 -13.43
N PHE A 39 -11.81 32.13 -12.80
CA PHE A 39 -11.24 33.47 -12.58
C PHE A 39 -10.95 34.17 -13.92
N ASN A 40 -10.76 33.39 -14.98
CA ASN A 40 -10.87 33.83 -16.36
C ASN A 40 -11.99 33.03 -17.06
N LEU A 41 -13.04 33.71 -17.51
CA LEU A 41 -14.21 33.05 -18.11
C LEU A 41 -13.85 32.24 -19.37
N SER A 42 -12.98 32.78 -20.22
CA SER A 42 -12.54 32.10 -21.46
C SER A 42 -11.77 30.82 -21.14
N ALA A 43 -10.87 30.87 -20.16
CA ALA A 43 -10.13 29.71 -19.68
C ALA A 43 -11.06 28.62 -19.14
N GLY A 44 -11.96 28.98 -18.22
CA GLY A 44 -12.90 28.04 -17.60
C GLY A 44 -13.79 27.33 -18.62
N LEU A 45 -14.36 28.08 -19.58
CA LEU A 45 -15.18 27.50 -20.66
C LEU A 45 -14.35 26.59 -21.57
N ALA A 46 -13.17 27.04 -22.00
CA ALA A 46 -12.29 26.27 -22.87
C ALA A 46 -11.84 24.95 -22.21
N GLY A 47 -11.56 24.97 -20.91
CA GLY A 47 -11.23 23.78 -20.12
C GLY A 47 -12.36 22.75 -20.09
N ILE A 48 -13.59 23.17 -19.80
CA ILE A 48 -14.76 22.27 -19.79
C ILE A 48 -15.01 21.67 -21.17
N ILE A 49 -14.99 22.49 -22.23
CA ILE A 49 -15.19 22.02 -23.61
C ILE A 49 -14.16 20.95 -23.96
N SER A 50 -12.91 21.16 -23.57
CA SER A 50 -11.82 20.23 -23.87
C SER A 50 -11.98 18.87 -23.16
N ILE A 51 -12.45 18.89 -21.91
CA ILE A 51 -12.78 17.66 -21.18
C ILE A 51 -13.94 16.92 -21.84
N ILE A 52 -15.03 17.64 -22.18
CA ILE A 52 -16.21 17.04 -22.81
C ILE A 52 -15.84 16.41 -24.16
N ALA A 53 -15.05 17.11 -24.98
CA ALA A 53 -14.59 16.59 -26.27
C ALA A 53 -13.74 15.32 -26.10
N SER A 54 -12.70 15.35 -25.27
CA SER A 54 -11.80 14.21 -25.07
C SER A 54 -12.50 13.00 -24.44
N ASN A 55 -13.30 13.20 -23.37
CA ASN A 55 -14.04 12.11 -22.75
C ASN A 55 -15.15 11.56 -23.65
N GLY A 56 -15.79 12.42 -24.46
CA GLY A 56 -16.78 12.01 -25.44
C GLY A 56 -16.18 11.06 -26.48
N VAL A 57 -15.02 11.41 -27.04
CA VAL A 57 -14.29 10.55 -27.97
C VAL A 57 -13.83 9.25 -27.30
N ALA A 58 -13.28 9.33 -26.08
CA ALA A 58 -12.87 8.14 -25.33
C ALA A 58 -14.04 7.16 -25.11
N PHE A 59 -15.22 7.69 -24.82
CA PHE A 59 -16.44 6.89 -24.66
C PHE A 59 -16.88 6.27 -25.99
N LEU A 60 -16.87 7.04 -27.10
CA LEU A 60 -17.22 6.55 -28.44
C LEU A 60 -16.27 5.45 -28.93
N MET A 61 -14.99 5.53 -28.57
CA MET A 61 -13.97 4.53 -28.91
C MET A 61 -14.01 3.27 -28.03
N GLY A 62 -14.91 3.20 -27.04
CA GLY A 62 -15.02 2.05 -26.15
C GLY A 62 -13.86 1.89 -25.16
N ILE A 63 -13.17 3.00 -24.83
CA ILE A 63 -12.08 2.98 -23.85
C ILE A 63 -12.62 2.71 -22.44
N ASN A 64 -11.76 2.20 -21.55
CA ASN A 64 -12.11 1.83 -20.19
C ASN A 64 -12.91 2.92 -19.45
N LYS A 65 -14.18 2.61 -19.15
CA LYS A 65 -15.13 3.52 -18.51
C LYS A 65 -14.67 4.02 -17.14
N GLN A 66 -14.00 3.19 -16.35
CA GLN A 66 -13.51 3.58 -15.03
C GLN A 66 -12.41 4.64 -15.13
N LYS A 67 -11.49 4.52 -16.10
CA LYS A 67 -10.44 5.52 -16.36
C LYS A 67 -11.01 6.85 -16.87
N ILE A 68 -12.05 6.80 -17.73
CA ILE A 68 -12.76 8.01 -18.17
C ILE A 68 -13.40 8.71 -16.95
N VAL A 69 -14.13 7.97 -16.12
CA VAL A 69 -14.79 8.53 -14.93
C VAL A 69 -13.75 9.04 -13.92
N ALA A 70 -12.61 8.39 -13.79
CA ALA A 70 -11.51 8.82 -12.91
C ALA A 70 -10.80 10.11 -13.38
N GLY A 71 -11.13 10.63 -14.57
CA GLY A 71 -10.54 11.85 -15.13
C GLY A 71 -9.16 11.66 -15.77
N THR A 72 -8.67 10.42 -15.89
CA THR A 72 -7.33 10.09 -16.41
C THR A 72 -7.12 10.57 -17.85
N TYR A 73 -8.17 10.54 -18.68
CA TYR A 73 -8.08 10.96 -20.09
C TYR A 73 -8.44 12.43 -20.33
N GLY A 74 -9.05 13.10 -19.34
CA GLY A 74 -9.53 14.48 -19.49
C GLY A 74 -8.53 15.54 -19.06
N PHE A 75 -7.66 15.28 -18.08
CA PHE A 75 -6.85 16.32 -17.45
C PHE A 75 -5.78 16.94 -18.36
N ASN A 76 -5.21 16.18 -19.30
CA ASN A 76 -4.26 16.74 -20.27
C ASN A 76 -4.97 17.69 -21.25
N SER A 77 -6.12 17.27 -21.77
CA SER A 77 -6.96 18.11 -22.65
C SER A 77 -7.47 19.35 -21.91
N LEU A 78 -7.80 19.22 -20.62
CA LEU A 78 -8.12 20.36 -19.75
C LEU A 78 -6.98 21.40 -19.75
N LEU A 79 -5.73 20.99 -19.51
CA LEU A 79 -4.59 21.92 -19.48
C LEU A 79 -4.37 22.60 -20.84
N VAL A 80 -4.55 21.88 -21.95
CA VAL A 80 -4.51 22.48 -23.30
C VAL A 80 -5.60 23.52 -23.46
N GLY A 81 -6.84 23.18 -23.07
CA GLY A 81 -7.98 24.09 -23.12
C GLY A 81 -7.80 25.34 -22.28
N LEU A 82 -7.33 25.20 -21.04
CA LEU A 82 -7.03 26.33 -20.15
C LEU A 82 -5.98 27.25 -20.76
N GLY A 83 -4.88 26.69 -21.27
CA GLY A 83 -3.83 27.46 -21.93
C GLY A 83 -4.36 28.25 -23.12
N LEU A 84 -5.02 27.59 -24.07
CA LEU A 84 -5.57 28.23 -25.26
C LEU A 84 -6.65 29.27 -24.93
N GLY A 85 -7.51 29.01 -23.93
CA GLY A 85 -8.55 29.94 -23.49
C GLY A 85 -8.01 31.21 -22.87
N ILE A 86 -6.77 31.20 -22.36
CA ILE A 86 -6.11 32.41 -21.85
C ILE A 86 -5.46 33.19 -22.99
N TYR A 87 -4.79 32.50 -23.91
CA TYR A 87 -4.09 33.15 -25.00
C TYR A 87 -5.01 33.71 -26.09
N PHE A 88 -6.14 33.06 -26.37
CA PHE A 88 -7.02 33.42 -27.47
C PHE A 88 -8.41 33.84 -26.99
N LYS A 89 -9.02 34.77 -27.72
CA LYS A 89 -10.37 35.26 -27.42
C LYS A 89 -11.40 34.18 -27.74
N PHE A 90 -12.37 34.03 -26.84
CA PHE A 90 -13.41 33.04 -27.02
C PHE A 90 -14.34 33.37 -28.20
N GLY A 91 -14.52 32.42 -29.11
CA GLY A 91 -15.35 32.54 -30.31
C GLY A 91 -15.49 31.21 -31.05
N LEU A 92 -16.19 31.20 -32.19
CA LEU A 92 -16.44 29.98 -32.97
C LEU A 92 -15.15 29.28 -33.43
N VAL A 93 -14.14 30.06 -33.85
CA VAL A 93 -12.85 29.54 -34.31
C VAL A 93 -12.12 28.82 -33.18
N LEU A 94 -12.00 29.47 -32.02
CA LEU A 94 -11.38 28.85 -30.85
C LEU A 94 -12.15 27.60 -30.40
N PHE A 95 -13.49 27.64 -30.41
CA PHE A 95 -14.33 26.48 -30.08
C PHE A 95 -14.00 25.25 -30.96
N LEU A 96 -13.88 25.43 -32.27
CA LEU A 96 -13.49 24.35 -33.19
C LEU A 96 -12.06 23.87 -32.92
N ILE A 97 -11.11 24.79 -32.73
CA ILE A 97 -9.73 24.44 -32.39
C ILE A 97 -9.66 23.62 -31.11
N LEU A 98 -10.43 23.97 -30.07
CA LEU A 98 -10.46 23.23 -28.81
C LEU A 98 -10.90 21.78 -29.00
N ILE A 99 -11.87 21.51 -29.87
CA ILE A 99 -12.32 20.13 -30.16
C ILE A 99 -11.16 19.32 -30.76
N PHE A 100 -10.51 19.84 -31.81
CA PHE A 100 -9.42 19.13 -32.49
C PHE A 100 -8.15 19.04 -31.63
N ALA A 101 -7.83 20.08 -30.87
CA ALA A 101 -6.73 20.08 -29.91
C ALA A 101 -6.95 19.03 -28.81
N SER A 102 -8.18 18.90 -28.32
CA SER A 102 -8.55 17.88 -27.34
C SER A 102 -8.46 16.47 -27.90
N LEU A 103 -8.87 16.28 -29.16
CA LEU A 103 -8.73 15.00 -29.87
C LEU A 103 -7.26 14.60 -30.02
N LEU A 104 -6.41 15.53 -30.48
CA LEU A 104 -4.96 15.33 -30.60
C LEU A 104 -4.35 14.96 -29.24
N THR A 105 -4.70 15.71 -28.20
CA THR A 105 -4.19 15.50 -26.82
C THR A 105 -4.63 14.17 -26.25
N PHE A 106 -5.86 13.74 -26.54
CA PHE A 106 -6.38 12.44 -26.17
C PHE A 106 -5.59 11.30 -26.85
N PHE A 107 -5.34 11.39 -28.16
CA PHE A 107 -4.53 10.38 -28.87
C PHE A 107 -3.09 10.33 -28.34
N MET A 108 -2.48 11.49 -28.06
CA MET A 108 -1.17 11.54 -27.39
C MET A 108 -1.21 10.86 -26.01
N THR A 109 -2.32 11.01 -25.26
CA THR A 109 -2.49 10.34 -23.97
C THR A 109 -2.51 8.83 -24.11
N LEU A 110 -3.24 8.28 -25.10
CA LEU A 110 -3.23 6.84 -25.36
C LEU A 110 -1.84 6.35 -25.79
N LEU A 111 -1.13 7.13 -26.62
CA LEU A 111 0.23 6.80 -27.07
C LEU A 111 1.21 6.72 -25.90
N PHE A 112 1.26 7.74 -25.04
CA PHE A 112 2.18 7.76 -23.90
C PHE A 112 1.79 6.76 -22.82
N GLU A 113 0.48 6.54 -22.58
CA GLU A 113 0.02 5.49 -21.67
C GLU A 113 0.49 4.11 -22.13
N GLY A 114 0.33 3.79 -23.42
CA GLY A 114 0.79 2.52 -23.98
C GLY A 114 2.31 2.37 -23.94
N TRP A 115 3.05 3.41 -24.32
CA TRP A 115 4.51 3.37 -24.40
C TRP A 115 5.18 3.30 -23.02
N LEU A 116 4.88 4.26 -22.14
CA LEU A 116 5.50 4.36 -20.81
C LEU A 116 4.94 3.30 -19.85
N GLY A 117 3.68 2.91 -20.01
CA GLY A 117 3.04 1.87 -19.21
C GLY A 117 3.76 0.51 -19.31
N LYS A 118 4.38 0.19 -20.45
CA LYS A 118 5.22 -1.02 -20.62
C LYS A 118 6.36 -1.10 -19.59
N TYR A 119 6.87 0.05 -19.18
CA TYR A 119 7.96 0.18 -18.20
C TYR A 119 7.44 0.58 -16.81
N LYS A 120 6.13 0.49 -16.56
CA LYS A 120 5.46 0.93 -15.32
C LYS A 120 5.63 2.42 -15.01
N LEU A 121 5.87 3.24 -16.03
CA LEU A 121 6.05 4.68 -15.88
C LEU A 121 4.76 5.46 -16.18
N PRO A 122 4.50 6.57 -15.46
CA PRO A 122 3.36 7.43 -15.74
C PRO A 122 3.61 8.35 -16.95
N PHE A 123 2.56 8.64 -17.72
CA PHE A 123 2.63 9.62 -18.82
C PHE A 123 2.54 11.09 -18.37
N LEU A 124 2.08 11.33 -17.13
CA LEU A 124 2.03 12.66 -16.51
C LEU A 124 1.34 13.70 -17.42
N SER A 125 1.96 14.87 -17.62
CA SER A 125 1.45 15.95 -18.46
C SER A 125 2.15 16.03 -19.83
N LEU A 126 2.80 14.95 -20.29
CA LEU A 126 3.44 14.91 -21.61
C LEU A 126 2.43 15.16 -22.73
N SER A 127 1.24 14.57 -22.64
CA SER A 127 0.22 14.76 -23.68
C SER A 127 -0.22 16.22 -23.79
N PHE A 128 -0.40 16.90 -22.66
CA PHE A 128 -0.65 18.34 -22.61
C PHE A 128 0.48 19.11 -23.30
N LEU A 129 1.74 18.80 -22.96
CA LEU A 129 2.91 19.52 -23.47
C LEU A 129 3.00 19.46 -25.00
N PHE A 130 2.89 18.25 -25.58
CA PHE A 130 2.89 18.09 -27.03
C PHE A 130 1.64 18.68 -27.68
N GLY A 131 0.47 18.51 -27.06
CA GLY A 131 -0.80 19.08 -27.54
C GLY A 131 -0.73 20.61 -27.64
N ILE A 132 -0.31 21.29 -26.56
CA ILE A 132 -0.24 22.75 -26.56
C ILE A 132 0.84 23.27 -27.51
N TRP A 133 2.02 22.66 -27.57
CA TRP A 133 3.08 23.11 -28.48
C TRP A 133 2.69 23.00 -29.95
N ILE A 134 2.09 21.87 -30.36
CA ILE A 134 1.65 21.68 -31.74
C ILE A 134 0.60 22.74 -32.11
N VAL A 135 -0.39 22.95 -31.22
CA VAL A 135 -1.44 23.95 -31.48
C VAL A 135 -0.88 25.37 -31.47
N SER A 136 0.04 25.71 -30.55
CA SER A 136 0.67 27.04 -30.48
C SER A 136 1.56 27.36 -31.69
N ILE A 137 2.19 26.35 -32.30
CA ILE A 137 2.92 26.55 -33.56
C ILE A 137 1.93 26.72 -34.71
N ALA A 138 0.93 25.84 -34.80
CA ALA A 138 -0.07 25.88 -35.86
C ALA A 138 -0.91 27.16 -35.85
N SER A 139 -1.23 27.68 -34.65
CA SER A 139 -2.07 28.87 -34.48
C SER A 139 -1.47 30.13 -35.11
N ARG A 140 -0.15 30.17 -35.33
CA ARG A 140 0.52 31.28 -36.02
C ARG A 140 0.10 31.42 -37.47
N GLN A 141 -0.42 30.34 -38.07
CA GLN A 141 -0.93 30.33 -39.43
C GLN A 141 -2.44 30.66 -39.50
N PHE A 142 -3.11 30.80 -38.36
CA PHE A 142 -4.55 31.04 -38.30
C PHE A 142 -4.85 32.53 -38.19
N THR A 143 -5.12 33.18 -39.32
CA THR A 143 -5.39 34.63 -39.39
C THR A 143 -6.68 35.05 -38.70
N SER A 144 -7.66 34.15 -38.57
CA SER A 144 -8.95 34.43 -37.91
C SER A 144 -8.94 34.18 -36.39
N LEU A 145 -7.82 33.75 -35.81
CA LEU A 145 -7.73 33.48 -34.38
C LEU A 145 -7.22 34.72 -33.64
N GLU A 146 -8.14 35.44 -32.99
CA GLU A 146 -7.82 36.65 -32.23
C GLU A 146 -7.12 36.33 -30.90
N ILE A 147 -6.09 37.10 -30.59
CA ILE A 147 -5.38 37.05 -29.30
C ILE A 147 -6.25 37.71 -28.23
N ASN A 148 -6.22 37.15 -27.02
CA ASN A 148 -6.90 37.72 -25.87
C ASN A 148 -6.05 38.83 -25.23
N GLU A 149 -6.66 39.99 -24.98
CA GLU A 149 -6.01 41.13 -24.30
C GLU A 149 -6.19 41.10 -22.77
N TYR A 150 -6.92 40.11 -22.25
CA TYR A 150 -7.23 40.00 -20.83
C TYR A 150 -5.96 39.82 -19.98
N GLY A 151 -5.81 40.64 -18.95
CA GLY A 151 -4.65 40.61 -18.04
C GLY A 151 -3.55 41.62 -18.38
N ILE A 152 -3.65 42.36 -19.49
CA ILE A 152 -2.73 43.45 -19.82
C ILE A 152 -2.98 44.66 -18.89
N PHE A 153 -4.25 44.93 -18.55
CA PHE A 153 -4.63 46.01 -17.63
C PHE A 153 -5.52 45.49 -16.50
N ILE A 154 -4.91 44.77 -15.55
CA ILE A 154 -5.59 44.05 -14.45
C ILE A 154 -6.63 44.91 -13.72
N TYR A 155 -6.32 46.18 -13.40
CA TYR A 155 -7.27 47.07 -12.70
C TYR A 155 -8.49 47.43 -13.56
N ASN A 156 -8.29 47.63 -14.87
CA ASN A 156 -9.37 47.90 -15.81
C ASN A 156 -10.24 46.65 -16.02
N ASP A 157 -9.61 45.48 -16.10
CA ASP A 157 -10.31 44.20 -16.28
C ASP A 157 -11.14 43.83 -15.04
N ILE A 158 -10.61 44.06 -13.83
CA ILE A 158 -11.36 43.88 -12.58
C ILE A 158 -12.53 44.88 -12.51
N SER A 159 -12.30 46.15 -12.85
CA SER A 159 -13.37 47.16 -12.82
C SER A 159 -14.47 46.94 -13.87
N ARG A 160 -14.14 46.32 -15.02
CA ARG A 160 -15.10 46.03 -16.09
C ARG A 160 -15.92 44.76 -15.85
N ASN A 161 -15.28 43.72 -15.34
CA ASN A 161 -15.91 42.40 -15.21
C ASN A 161 -16.44 42.09 -13.80
N PHE A 162 -15.99 42.85 -12.78
CA PHE A 162 -16.35 42.64 -11.38
C PHE A 162 -16.77 43.94 -10.70
N SER A 163 -17.28 43.83 -9.47
CA SER A 163 -17.75 45.00 -8.72
C SER A 163 -16.60 45.86 -8.17
N LEU A 164 -16.88 47.15 -7.94
CA LEU A 164 -15.97 48.08 -7.26
C LEU A 164 -15.48 47.57 -5.88
N ASN A 165 -16.27 46.74 -5.20
CA ASN A 165 -15.88 46.12 -3.93
C ASN A 165 -14.75 45.10 -4.10
N ILE A 166 -14.74 44.36 -5.21
CA ILE A 166 -13.68 43.39 -5.54
C ILE A 166 -12.38 44.14 -5.86
N LEU A 167 -12.46 45.28 -6.56
CA LEU A 167 -11.30 46.14 -6.82
C LEU A 167 -10.71 46.69 -5.51
N LYS A 168 -11.55 47.17 -4.58
CA LYS A 168 -11.10 47.62 -3.24
C LYS A 168 -10.43 46.50 -2.45
N LEU A 169 -11.01 45.30 -2.46
CA LEU A 169 -10.42 44.12 -1.83
C LEU A 169 -9.07 43.77 -2.46
N HIS A 170 -8.95 43.87 -3.78
CA HIS A 170 -7.70 43.62 -4.50
C HIS A 170 -6.58 44.60 -4.11
N LEU A 171 -6.92 45.89 -4.01
CA LEU A 171 -5.99 46.92 -3.55
C LEU A 171 -5.57 46.68 -2.10
N TYR A 172 -6.54 46.42 -1.20
CA TYR A 172 -6.26 46.10 0.21
C TYR A 172 -5.31 44.91 0.36
N ILE A 173 -5.52 43.84 -0.41
CA ILE A 173 -4.66 42.64 -0.36
C ILE A 173 -3.28 42.92 -0.96
N SER A 174 -3.19 43.80 -1.96
CA SER A 174 -1.91 44.23 -2.52
C SER A 174 -1.10 45.05 -1.50
N ASP A 175 -1.78 45.78 -0.62
CA ASP A 175 -1.18 46.60 0.44
C ASP A 175 -0.83 45.82 1.73
N LEU A 176 -1.28 44.56 1.89
CA LEU A 176 -1.09 43.73 3.09
C LEU A 176 0.37 43.35 3.43
N GLY A 177 1.37 43.91 2.75
CA GLY A 177 2.80 43.65 3.07
C GLY A 177 3.20 42.18 2.96
N ILE A 178 2.53 41.40 2.11
CA ILE A 178 2.77 39.96 1.96
C ILE A 178 4.22 39.72 1.50
N PRO A 179 5.02 38.87 2.20
CA PRO A 179 6.39 38.60 1.82
C PRO A 179 6.51 38.09 0.38
N LEU A 180 7.56 38.53 -0.34
CA LEU A 180 7.78 38.18 -1.75
C LEU A 180 7.78 36.66 -1.99
N SER A 181 8.45 35.89 -1.13
CA SER A 181 8.50 34.42 -1.23
C SER A 181 7.10 33.80 -1.22
N LEU A 182 6.21 34.29 -0.37
CA LEU A 182 4.84 33.79 -0.25
C LEU A 182 3.98 34.21 -1.45
N LYS A 183 4.18 35.44 -1.95
CA LYS A 183 3.50 35.94 -3.16
C LYS A 183 3.87 35.09 -4.40
N VAL A 184 5.16 34.80 -4.57
CA VAL A 184 5.66 33.96 -5.66
C VAL A 184 5.21 32.49 -5.50
N TYR A 185 5.13 31.97 -4.28
CA TYR A 185 4.57 30.63 -4.01
C TYR A 185 3.12 30.51 -4.49
N PHE A 186 2.24 31.44 -4.08
CA PHE A 186 0.84 31.40 -4.48
C PHE A 186 0.66 31.62 -5.98
N ASN A 187 1.40 32.55 -6.58
CA ASN A 187 1.35 32.72 -8.03
C ASN A 187 1.85 31.47 -8.77
N SER A 188 2.87 30.78 -8.25
CA SER A 188 3.34 29.50 -8.81
C SER A 188 2.27 28.41 -8.73
N LEU A 189 1.51 28.33 -7.63
CA LEU A 189 0.37 27.41 -7.54
C LEU A 189 -0.74 27.76 -8.56
N GLY A 190 -1.06 29.04 -8.71
CA GLY A 190 -2.04 29.51 -9.69
C GLY A 190 -1.60 29.24 -11.14
N ALA A 191 -0.31 29.37 -11.43
CA ALA A 191 0.28 29.15 -12.75
C ALA A 191 0.12 27.71 -13.26
N ILE A 192 -0.09 26.72 -12.37
CA ILE A 192 -0.46 25.33 -12.77
C ILE A 192 -1.74 25.32 -13.61
N PHE A 193 -2.67 26.23 -13.32
CA PHE A 193 -3.93 26.44 -14.02
C PHE A 193 -3.89 27.67 -14.94
N PHE A 194 -2.69 28.16 -15.24
CA PHE A 194 -2.45 29.40 -16.00
C PHE A 194 -3.11 30.64 -15.37
N GLN A 195 -3.41 30.60 -14.07
CA GLN A 195 -3.98 31.73 -13.34
C GLN A 195 -2.89 32.49 -12.60
N TYR A 196 -2.41 33.59 -13.17
CA TYR A 196 -1.30 34.38 -12.63
C TYR A 196 -1.73 35.36 -11.53
N ASN A 197 -2.45 34.87 -10.52
CA ASN A 197 -2.91 35.68 -9.40
C ASN A 197 -2.85 34.95 -8.06
N ILE A 198 -2.69 35.73 -6.99
CA ILE A 198 -2.53 35.23 -5.63
C ILE A 198 -3.78 34.48 -5.14
N TYR A 199 -4.97 34.91 -5.56
CA TYR A 199 -6.25 34.34 -5.13
C TYR A 199 -6.38 32.88 -5.57
N ALA A 200 -6.06 32.60 -6.83
CA ALA A 200 -6.05 31.25 -7.38
C ALA A 200 -5.10 30.36 -6.57
N GLY A 201 -3.89 30.86 -6.31
CA GLY A 201 -2.90 30.18 -5.48
C GLY A 201 -3.37 29.87 -4.07
N VAL A 202 -4.02 30.82 -3.39
CA VAL A 202 -4.55 30.63 -2.03
C VAL A 202 -5.67 29.58 -2.02
N VAL A 203 -6.60 29.64 -2.96
CA VAL A 203 -7.69 28.64 -3.06
C VAL A 203 -7.14 27.25 -3.32
N ILE A 204 -6.16 27.12 -4.23
CA ILE A 204 -5.46 25.86 -4.50
C ILE A 204 -4.74 25.36 -3.25
N ALA A 205 -4.01 26.22 -2.55
CA ALA A 205 -3.26 25.87 -1.34
C ALA A 205 -4.19 25.35 -0.22
N ILE A 206 -5.33 26.02 -0.01
CA ILE A 206 -6.35 25.60 0.95
C ILE A 206 -6.96 24.26 0.52
N GLY A 207 -7.29 24.10 -0.76
CA GLY A 207 -7.82 22.86 -1.32
C GLY A 207 -6.85 21.68 -1.16
N LEU A 208 -5.55 21.91 -1.39
CA LEU A 208 -4.49 20.93 -1.15
C LEU A 208 -4.41 20.57 0.33
N LEU A 209 -4.36 21.56 1.23
CA LEU A 209 -4.27 21.33 2.68
C LEU A 209 -5.40 20.43 3.20
N PHE A 210 -6.64 20.66 2.76
CA PHE A 210 -7.78 19.83 3.18
C PHE A 210 -7.79 18.43 2.54
N THR A 211 -7.22 18.31 1.35
CA THR A 211 -7.19 17.06 0.59
C THR A 211 -6.05 16.15 1.04
N SER A 212 -4.82 16.66 1.02
CA SER A 212 -3.59 15.99 1.44
C SER A 212 -2.63 16.98 2.09
N ARG A 213 -2.44 16.81 3.41
CA ARG A 213 -1.48 17.57 4.22
C ARG A 213 -0.05 17.29 3.76
N ILE A 214 0.24 16.05 3.39
CA ILE A 214 1.56 15.66 2.87
C ILE A 214 1.83 16.34 1.52
N SER A 215 0.87 16.34 0.58
CA SER A 215 1.04 17.07 -0.69
C SER A 215 1.24 18.57 -0.47
N PHE A 216 0.53 19.17 0.48
CA PHE A 216 0.72 20.58 0.86
C PHE A 216 2.12 20.84 1.46
N MET A 217 2.63 19.94 2.30
CA MET A 217 3.99 20.06 2.83
C MET A 217 5.04 19.89 1.74
N LEU A 218 4.82 18.98 0.78
CA LEU A 218 5.67 18.79 -0.38
C LEU A 218 5.63 19.97 -1.35
N SER A 219 4.48 20.62 -1.54
CA SER A 219 4.41 21.83 -2.37
C SER A 219 5.23 22.97 -1.78
N LEU A 220 5.17 23.15 -0.45
CA LEU A 220 6.04 24.10 0.25
C LEU A 220 7.51 23.69 0.12
N LEU A 221 7.85 22.42 0.37
CA LEU A 221 9.22 21.93 0.30
C LEU A 221 9.83 22.12 -1.10
N GLY A 222 9.11 21.72 -2.15
CA GLY A 222 9.57 21.88 -3.53
C GLY A 222 9.82 23.35 -3.88
N PHE A 223 8.85 24.22 -3.57
CA PHE A 223 8.99 25.64 -3.83
C PHE A 223 10.14 26.29 -3.06
N TYR A 224 10.21 26.08 -1.73
CA TYR A 224 11.21 26.73 -0.91
C TYR A 224 12.62 26.17 -1.15
N SER A 225 12.75 24.88 -1.50
CA SER A 225 14.04 24.32 -1.93
C SER A 225 14.57 25.06 -3.17
N ALA A 226 13.71 25.31 -4.16
CA ALA A 226 14.05 26.10 -5.33
C ALA A 226 14.36 27.56 -4.99
N PHE A 227 13.52 28.20 -4.17
CA PHE A 227 13.73 29.58 -3.73
C PHE A 227 15.10 29.79 -3.07
N PHE A 228 15.49 28.89 -2.16
CA PHE A 228 16.81 28.94 -1.52
C PHE A 228 17.94 28.57 -2.47
N TYR A 229 17.75 27.58 -3.35
CA TYR A 229 18.75 27.21 -4.36
C TYR A 229 19.08 28.38 -5.30
N TYR A 230 18.06 29.08 -5.82
CA TYR A 230 18.26 30.26 -6.67
C TYR A 230 18.99 31.38 -5.92
N LYS A 231 18.67 31.56 -4.63
CA LYS A 231 19.39 32.51 -3.76
C LYS A 231 20.88 32.16 -3.64
N ILE A 232 21.20 30.89 -3.49
CA ILE A 232 22.56 30.40 -3.26
C ILE A 232 23.41 30.49 -4.53
N VAL A 233 22.83 30.11 -5.68
CA VAL A 233 23.55 30.09 -6.97
C VAL A 233 23.61 31.48 -7.61
N GLY A 234 22.87 32.46 -7.09
CA GLY A 234 22.79 33.81 -7.66
C GLY A 234 22.03 33.84 -8.99
N ALA A 235 21.09 32.92 -9.18
CA ALA A 235 20.23 32.88 -10.36
C ALA A 235 19.18 34.00 -10.30
N ASP A 236 18.73 34.46 -11.48
CA ASP A 236 17.77 35.55 -11.55
C ASP A 236 16.42 35.15 -10.94
N PHE A 237 16.04 35.81 -9.85
CA PHE A 237 14.74 35.63 -9.20
C PHE A 237 13.56 36.06 -10.07
N THR A 238 13.80 36.84 -11.13
CA THR A 238 12.76 37.23 -12.08
C THR A 238 12.21 36.03 -12.85
N GLU A 239 13.01 34.98 -13.09
CA GLU A 239 12.51 33.75 -13.72
C GLU A 239 11.41 33.12 -12.84
N LEU A 240 11.67 32.99 -11.53
CA LEU A 240 10.70 32.46 -10.57
C LEU A 240 9.45 33.35 -10.43
N SER A 241 9.59 34.67 -10.57
CA SER A 241 8.54 35.64 -10.26
C SER A 241 7.71 36.12 -11.45
N TYR A 242 8.26 36.13 -12.67
CA TYR A 242 7.57 36.57 -13.90
C TYR A 242 7.18 35.41 -14.81
N SER A 243 8.02 34.37 -14.91
CA SER A 243 7.67 33.17 -15.71
C SER A 243 6.89 32.13 -14.89
N TYR A 244 6.75 32.35 -13.57
CA TYR A 244 6.03 31.51 -12.61
C TYR A 244 6.39 30.01 -12.69
N ILE A 245 7.62 29.70 -13.09
CA ILE A 245 8.17 28.34 -13.26
C ILE A 245 8.22 27.53 -11.97
N GLY A 246 7.95 28.15 -10.81
CA GLY A 246 7.92 27.53 -9.49
C GLY A 246 7.02 26.29 -9.41
N PHE A 247 6.00 26.19 -10.27
CA PHE A 247 5.14 25.01 -10.30
C PHE A 247 5.85 23.71 -10.71
N ASN A 248 6.92 23.77 -11.50
CA ASN A 248 7.68 22.57 -11.89
C ASN A 248 8.28 21.90 -10.64
N PHE A 249 8.80 22.70 -9.71
CA PHE A 249 9.31 22.20 -8.44
C PHE A 249 8.20 21.67 -7.54
N ILE A 250 7.04 22.36 -7.49
CA ILE A 250 5.88 21.94 -6.70
C ILE A 250 5.34 20.58 -7.17
N LEU A 251 5.06 20.43 -8.48
CA LEU A 251 4.52 19.19 -9.02
C LEU A 251 5.51 18.04 -8.92
N THR A 252 6.81 18.31 -9.13
CA THR A 252 7.86 17.29 -8.96
C THR A 252 7.94 16.83 -7.52
N ALA A 253 7.87 17.77 -6.56
CA ALA A 253 7.87 17.45 -5.14
C ALA A 253 6.66 16.59 -4.73
N ILE A 254 5.46 16.91 -5.21
CA ILE A 254 4.27 16.09 -4.92
C ILE A 254 4.41 14.69 -5.55
N ALA A 255 4.86 14.62 -6.81
CA ALA A 255 5.00 13.37 -7.55
C ALA A 255 6.05 12.43 -6.93
N VAL A 256 7.28 12.91 -6.74
CA VAL A 256 8.43 12.13 -6.23
C VAL A 256 8.46 12.05 -4.71
N GLY A 257 7.91 13.04 -4.01
CA GLY A 257 7.94 13.07 -2.56
C GLY A 257 6.83 12.25 -1.89
N GLY A 258 5.71 12.01 -2.57
CA GLY A 258 4.58 11.31 -1.93
C GLY A 258 3.53 10.62 -2.80
N PHE A 259 3.43 10.91 -4.10
CA PHE A 259 2.44 10.24 -4.94
C PHE A 259 2.94 8.93 -5.54
N PHE A 260 4.07 8.93 -6.26
CA PHE A 260 4.66 7.73 -6.88
C PHE A 260 5.65 7.01 -5.95
N VAL A 261 6.15 7.71 -4.94
CA VAL A 261 7.09 7.21 -3.94
C VAL A 261 6.42 7.32 -2.58
N ILE A 262 6.64 6.33 -1.72
CA ILE A 262 6.13 6.33 -0.36
C ILE A 262 6.75 7.51 0.42
N PRO A 263 5.91 8.41 1.00
CA PRO A 263 6.40 9.52 1.80
C PRO A 263 7.32 9.05 2.93
N SER A 264 8.55 9.57 2.97
CA SER A 264 9.55 9.23 3.98
C SER A 264 10.59 10.34 4.10
N VAL A 265 11.43 10.29 5.12
CA VAL A 265 12.63 11.15 5.21
C VAL A 265 13.42 11.13 3.89
N TYR A 266 13.58 9.93 3.29
CA TYR A 266 14.33 9.77 2.04
C TYR A 266 13.63 10.40 0.83
N SER A 267 12.31 10.26 0.70
CA SER A 267 11.60 10.89 -0.42
C SER A 267 11.65 12.42 -0.31
N PHE A 268 11.58 12.96 0.91
CA PHE A 268 11.72 14.40 1.17
C PHE A 268 13.13 14.91 0.85
N LEU A 269 14.17 14.16 1.22
CA LEU A 269 15.55 14.48 0.83
C LEU A 269 15.74 14.48 -0.68
N TRP A 270 15.16 13.50 -1.40
CA TRP A 270 15.22 13.45 -2.85
C TRP A 270 14.56 14.66 -3.53
N VAL A 271 13.49 15.22 -2.96
CA VAL A 271 12.90 16.47 -3.48
C VAL A 271 13.91 17.62 -3.47
N ILE A 272 14.67 17.76 -2.38
CA ILE A 272 15.72 18.79 -2.27
C ILE A 272 16.84 18.49 -3.27
N LEU A 273 17.31 17.25 -3.35
CA LEU A 273 18.41 16.84 -4.22
C LEU A 273 18.08 16.96 -5.73
N LEU A 274 16.81 16.82 -6.12
CA LEU A 274 16.37 16.97 -7.51
C LEU A 274 16.17 18.44 -7.91
N THR A 275 16.15 19.38 -6.96
CA THR A 275 15.93 20.81 -7.23
C THR A 275 16.96 21.39 -8.23
N PRO A 276 18.28 21.19 -8.07
CA PRO A 276 19.26 21.67 -9.05
C PRO A 276 19.02 21.13 -10.47
N LEU A 277 18.66 19.84 -10.58
CA LEU A 277 18.40 19.20 -11.88
C LEU A 277 17.18 19.82 -12.58
N ILE A 278 16.11 20.08 -11.84
CA ILE A 278 14.92 20.78 -12.38
C ILE A 278 15.32 22.17 -12.88
N SER A 279 16.15 22.89 -12.11
CA SER A 279 16.62 24.22 -12.50
C SER A 279 17.44 24.20 -13.80
N PHE A 280 18.37 23.26 -13.95
CA PHE A 280 19.15 23.14 -15.19
C PHE A 280 18.26 22.83 -16.41
N LEU A 281 17.26 21.97 -16.23
CA LEU A 281 16.29 21.68 -17.29
C LEU A 281 15.42 22.88 -17.62
N ILE A 282 15.04 23.71 -16.64
CA ILE A 282 14.33 24.97 -16.89
C ILE A 282 15.21 25.89 -17.74
N SER A 283 16.40 26.28 -17.26
CA SER A 283 17.24 27.23 -17.98
C SER A 283 17.63 26.73 -19.37
N GLY A 284 17.96 25.44 -19.50
CA GLY A 284 18.29 24.83 -20.79
C GLY A 284 17.09 24.77 -21.75
N SER A 285 15.90 24.42 -21.24
CA SER A 285 14.69 24.38 -22.09
C SER A 285 14.21 25.76 -22.50
N VAL A 286 14.31 26.77 -21.64
CA VAL A 286 13.98 28.17 -21.98
C VAL A 286 14.87 28.64 -23.14
N ALA A 287 16.18 28.38 -23.06
CA ALA A 287 17.12 28.76 -24.12
C ALA A 287 16.80 28.08 -25.47
N VAL A 288 16.49 26.78 -25.46
CA VAL A 288 16.25 26.01 -26.69
C VAL A 288 14.85 26.28 -27.27
N LEU A 289 13.81 26.26 -26.43
CA LEU A 289 12.42 26.43 -26.87
C LEU A 289 12.12 27.89 -27.24
N GLY A 290 12.84 28.84 -26.63
CA GLY A 290 12.79 30.25 -26.99
C GLY A 290 13.09 30.50 -28.47
N LEU A 291 13.99 29.71 -29.09
CA LEU A 291 14.28 29.79 -30.53
C LEU A 291 13.06 29.53 -31.41
N PHE A 292 12.08 28.77 -30.90
CA PHE A 292 10.85 28.43 -31.57
C PHE A 292 9.66 29.26 -31.07
N ASN A 293 9.88 30.26 -30.20
CA ASN A 293 8.84 31.00 -29.47
C ASN A 293 7.89 30.05 -28.70
N LEU A 294 8.44 29.03 -28.05
CA LEU A 294 7.71 28.09 -27.21
C LEU A 294 8.07 28.27 -25.74
N SER A 295 7.07 28.15 -24.88
CA SER A 295 7.26 28.11 -23.43
C SER A 295 7.66 26.72 -22.96
N THR A 296 8.48 26.66 -21.91
CA THR A 296 8.91 25.41 -21.26
C THR A 296 7.77 24.60 -20.64
N PHE A 297 6.71 25.27 -20.16
CA PHE A 297 5.58 24.66 -19.45
C PHE A 297 6.04 23.60 -18.41
N SER A 298 5.45 22.41 -18.42
CA SER A 298 5.70 21.33 -17.47
C SER A 298 6.80 20.35 -17.92
N LEU A 299 7.58 20.68 -18.97
CA LEU A 299 8.64 19.80 -19.47
C LEU A 299 9.64 19.37 -18.39
N PRO A 300 10.22 20.27 -17.57
CA PRO A 300 11.20 19.90 -16.53
C PRO A 300 10.60 18.94 -15.51
N PHE A 301 9.36 19.19 -15.07
CA PHE A 301 8.62 18.28 -14.20
C PHE A 301 8.47 16.88 -14.82
N ASN A 302 8.00 16.78 -16.07
CA ASN A 302 7.78 15.49 -16.71
C ASN A 302 9.08 14.69 -16.84
N VAL A 303 10.15 15.35 -17.32
CA VAL A 303 11.45 14.71 -17.53
C VAL A 303 12.05 14.21 -16.21
N VAL A 304 12.09 15.05 -15.17
CA VAL A 304 12.70 14.66 -13.88
C VAL A 304 11.95 13.53 -13.21
N VAL A 305 10.61 13.60 -13.18
CA VAL A 305 9.81 12.54 -12.54
C VAL A 305 9.99 11.22 -13.27
N ILE A 306 9.90 11.21 -14.60
CA ILE A 306 10.03 9.97 -15.40
C ILE A 306 11.43 9.37 -15.25
N LEU A 307 12.48 10.18 -15.38
CA LEU A 307 13.86 9.72 -15.21
C LEU A 307 14.11 9.17 -13.81
N PHE A 308 13.63 9.85 -12.77
CA PHE A 308 13.81 9.42 -11.40
C PHE A 308 13.08 8.10 -11.12
N LEU A 309 11.81 7.97 -11.53
CA LEU A 309 11.06 6.73 -11.36
C LEU A 309 11.69 5.57 -12.14
N TYR A 310 12.12 5.81 -13.37
CA TYR A 310 12.80 4.80 -14.18
C TYR A 310 14.10 4.35 -13.51
N ALA A 311 14.91 5.26 -12.99
CA ALA A 311 16.13 4.92 -12.26
C ALA A 311 15.86 4.06 -11.01
N LEU A 312 14.75 4.28 -10.30
CA LEU A 312 14.39 3.49 -9.13
C LEU A 312 14.03 2.02 -9.45
N GLU A 313 13.54 1.74 -10.66
CA GLU A 313 13.21 0.39 -11.14
C GLU A 313 14.48 -0.45 -11.46
N PHE A 314 15.62 0.17 -11.77
CA PHE A 314 16.89 -0.54 -12.04
C PHE A 314 17.70 -0.91 -10.79
N ARG A 315 17.17 -0.66 -9.59
CA ARG A 315 17.90 -0.97 -8.36
C ARG A 315 17.91 -2.48 -8.09
N GLU A 316 19.08 -3.10 -8.21
CA GLU A 316 19.29 -4.51 -7.83
C GLU A 316 19.20 -4.74 -6.32
N LYS A 317 19.62 -3.75 -5.53
CA LYS A 317 19.52 -3.80 -4.06
C LYS A 317 18.26 -3.05 -3.62
N HIS A 318 17.27 -3.79 -3.14
CA HIS A 318 16.06 -3.23 -2.54
C HIS A 318 16.32 -2.62 -1.16
N PHE A 319 17.01 -1.49 -1.13
CA PHE A 319 16.95 -0.61 0.02
C PHE A 319 15.55 0.02 0.02
N ASN A 320 14.78 -0.18 1.09
CA ASN A 320 13.46 0.42 1.34
C ASN A 320 13.52 1.98 1.46
N ARG A 321 14.35 2.66 0.66
CA ARG A 321 14.90 4.01 0.85
C ARG A 321 15.38 4.59 -0.49
N PRO A 322 14.55 5.25 -1.31
CA PRO A 322 13.10 5.42 -1.23
C PRO A 322 12.34 4.22 -1.84
N GLN A 323 11.05 4.06 -1.53
CA GLN A 323 10.22 2.95 -2.01
C GLN A 323 9.14 3.43 -2.97
N LEU A 324 8.95 2.72 -4.09
CA LEU A 324 7.87 3.01 -5.04
C LEU A 324 6.51 2.57 -4.48
N VAL A 325 5.46 3.30 -4.83
CA VAL A 325 4.08 2.95 -4.49
C VAL A 325 3.61 1.79 -5.36
N SER A 326 3.40 0.62 -4.76
CA SER A 326 2.91 -0.56 -5.49
C SER A 326 1.42 -0.47 -5.87
N VAL A 327 0.60 0.11 -4.98
CA VAL A 327 -0.84 0.28 -5.17
C VAL A 327 -1.22 1.72 -4.89
N GLN A 328 -1.71 2.42 -5.92
CA GLN A 328 -2.01 3.85 -5.84
C GLN A 328 -3.41 4.11 -5.23
N ASN A 329 -3.46 4.87 -4.14
CA ASN A 329 -4.70 5.26 -3.45
C ASN A 329 -5.09 6.73 -3.64
N PHE A 330 -4.45 7.44 -4.57
CA PHE A 330 -4.67 8.85 -4.89
C PHE A 330 -4.57 9.81 -3.68
N SER A 331 -3.71 9.44 -2.72
CA SER A 331 -3.38 10.25 -1.54
C SER A 331 -2.07 9.74 -0.93
N PRO A 332 -1.07 10.62 -0.75
CA PRO A 332 0.19 10.26 -0.09
C PRO A 332 -0.02 9.66 1.31
N GLU A 333 -0.95 10.19 2.10
CA GLU A 333 -1.25 9.67 3.44
C GLU A 333 -1.76 8.24 3.37
N LYS A 334 -2.71 7.96 2.48
CA LYS A 334 -3.24 6.60 2.32
C LYS A 334 -2.15 5.64 1.88
N ASN A 335 -1.34 6.03 0.89
CA ASN A 335 -0.23 5.22 0.40
C ASN A 335 0.75 4.89 1.53
N LEU A 336 1.12 5.89 2.34
CA LEU A 336 2.01 5.72 3.48
C LEU A 336 1.45 4.76 4.53
N TYR A 337 0.23 4.99 5.00
CA TYR A 337 -0.36 4.16 6.05
C TYR A 337 -0.62 2.73 5.58
N SER A 338 -1.11 2.56 4.36
CA SER A 338 -1.33 1.23 3.79
C SER A 338 -0.02 0.48 3.57
N PHE A 339 1.04 1.16 3.10
CA PHE A 339 2.36 0.56 2.96
C PHE A 339 2.94 0.11 4.31
N HIS A 340 2.93 0.98 5.32
CA HIS A 340 3.48 0.63 6.64
C HIS A 340 2.67 -0.50 7.30
N ASN A 341 1.34 -0.48 7.15
CA ASN A 341 0.50 -1.57 7.62
C ASN A 341 0.81 -2.89 6.90
N PHE A 342 0.85 -2.88 5.57
CA PHE A 342 1.17 -4.06 4.78
C PHE A 342 2.54 -4.62 5.15
N LYS A 343 3.56 -3.75 5.25
CA LYS A 343 4.91 -4.13 5.63
C LYS A 343 4.98 -4.70 7.05
N ASN A 344 4.27 -4.13 8.02
CA ASN A 344 4.26 -4.65 9.38
C ASN A 344 3.58 -6.03 9.48
N ARG A 345 2.53 -6.26 8.69
CA ARG A 345 1.74 -7.51 8.74
C ARG A 345 2.34 -8.64 7.96
N PHE A 346 2.95 -8.33 6.82
CA PHE A 346 3.42 -9.34 5.88
C PHE A 346 4.94 -9.39 5.75
N GLY A 347 5.64 -8.38 6.28
CA GLY A 347 7.08 -8.23 6.09
C GLY A 347 7.44 -8.16 4.61
N ASP A 348 8.68 -8.57 4.31
CA ASP A 348 9.03 -9.06 2.99
C ASP A 348 8.53 -10.51 2.95
N LYS A 349 7.32 -10.75 2.40
CA LYS A 349 6.71 -12.09 2.42
C LYS A 349 7.73 -13.13 1.95
N PRO A 350 8.01 -14.18 2.74
CA PRO A 350 8.81 -15.29 2.25
C PRO A 350 8.13 -15.85 1.00
N LEU A 351 8.90 -16.10 -0.07
CA LEU A 351 8.35 -16.64 -1.32
C LEU A 351 7.59 -17.95 -1.09
N ILE A 352 8.08 -18.77 -0.14
CA ILE A 352 7.46 -20.04 0.25
C ILE A 352 7.24 -20.06 1.78
N PRO A 353 6.01 -20.28 2.26
CA PRO A 353 5.75 -20.36 3.69
C PRO A 353 6.29 -21.66 4.29
N ILE A 354 7.31 -21.56 5.14
CA ILE A 354 7.94 -22.68 5.85
C ILE A 354 7.28 -22.86 7.22
N ALA A 355 6.77 -24.05 7.52
CA ALA A 355 6.20 -24.40 8.83
C ALA A 355 7.25 -25.08 9.74
N LEU A 356 6.89 -25.37 10.99
CA LEU A 356 7.75 -26.17 11.87
C LEU A 356 7.75 -27.64 11.39
N PRO A 357 8.90 -28.33 11.39
CA PRO A 357 9.03 -29.67 10.84
C PRO A 357 8.62 -30.79 11.82
N PHE A 358 7.68 -30.53 12.73
CA PHE A 358 7.24 -31.49 13.75
C PHE A 358 5.79 -31.27 14.19
N PHE A 359 5.24 -32.27 14.88
CA PHE A 359 3.96 -32.18 15.59
C PHE A 359 4.17 -31.84 17.07
N GLY A 360 3.19 -31.16 17.67
CA GLY A 360 3.20 -30.78 19.08
C GLY A 360 4.12 -29.61 19.41
N SER A 361 4.40 -29.44 20.69
CA SER A 361 5.15 -28.32 21.26
C SER A 361 6.59 -28.71 21.55
N TRP A 362 7.53 -27.91 21.04
CA TRP A 362 8.96 -28.17 21.15
C TRP A 362 9.68 -26.91 21.63
N LYS A 363 10.65 -27.09 22.54
CA LYS A 363 11.52 -26.03 23.00
C LYS A 363 12.68 -25.85 22.02
N ILE A 364 13.04 -24.59 21.78
CA ILE A 364 14.23 -24.24 21.00
C ILE A 364 15.43 -24.24 21.94
N ASN A 365 16.33 -25.20 21.75
CA ASN A 365 17.55 -25.33 22.53
C ASN A 365 18.65 -24.39 22.02
N GLN A 366 18.79 -24.27 20.69
CA GLN A 366 19.64 -23.26 20.06
C GLN A 366 18.87 -22.56 18.93
N ALA A 367 19.01 -21.25 18.84
CA ALA A 367 18.38 -20.42 17.81
C ALA A 367 19.42 -19.77 16.89
N HIS A 368 18.98 -18.80 16.10
CA HIS A 368 19.88 -17.97 15.29
C HIS A 368 20.94 -17.30 16.18
N GLN A 369 22.19 -17.29 15.70
CA GLN A 369 23.35 -16.74 16.41
C GLN A 369 23.61 -17.43 17.77
N GLY A 370 23.29 -18.72 17.87
CA GLY A 370 23.46 -19.52 19.08
C GLY A 370 24.90 -19.61 19.60
N GLU A 371 25.02 -19.94 20.88
CA GLU A 371 26.28 -19.90 21.62
C GLU A 371 27.31 -20.95 21.17
N TYR A 372 26.87 -22.09 20.64
CA TYR A 372 27.76 -23.22 20.37
C TYR A 372 28.03 -23.42 18.88
N THR A 373 27.04 -23.91 18.12
CA THR A 373 27.20 -24.37 16.73
C THR A 373 26.68 -23.37 15.70
N HIS A 374 25.68 -22.56 16.06
CA HIS A 374 25.03 -21.61 15.14
C HIS A 374 25.79 -20.28 15.00
N LYS A 375 27.04 -20.35 14.49
CA LYS A 375 27.93 -19.20 14.27
C LYS A 375 28.38 -19.09 12.82
N GLY A 376 28.84 -17.89 12.44
CA GLY A 376 29.41 -17.63 11.11
C GLY A 376 28.42 -17.97 9.99
N LYS A 377 28.76 -18.98 9.18
CA LYS A 377 27.95 -19.45 8.04
C LYS A 377 26.69 -20.23 8.46
N TRP A 378 26.65 -20.79 9.66
CA TRP A 378 25.50 -21.60 10.15
C TRP A 378 24.65 -20.87 11.20
N ARG A 379 24.74 -19.54 11.23
CA ARG A 379 24.09 -18.71 12.24
C ARG A 379 22.56 -18.62 12.13
N HIS A 380 21.94 -19.17 11.10
CA HIS A 380 20.49 -19.09 10.86
C HIS A 380 19.80 -20.46 10.97
N ALA A 381 20.25 -21.29 11.90
CA ALA A 381 19.68 -22.62 12.16
C ALA A 381 18.98 -22.69 13.53
N TRP A 382 18.23 -23.78 13.75
CA TRP A 382 17.54 -24.10 14.99
C TRP A 382 17.78 -25.54 15.41
N ASP A 383 17.93 -25.74 16.72
CA ASP A 383 17.91 -27.06 17.35
C ASP A 383 16.68 -27.16 18.24
N PHE A 384 15.85 -28.17 18.00
CA PHE A 384 14.60 -28.39 18.74
C PHE A 384 14.68 -29.62 19.63
N VAL A 385 14.15 -29.49 20.85
CA VAL A 385 14.01 -30.56 21.85
C VAL A 385 12.58 -30.57 22.41
N ILE A 386 12.19 -31.69 23.03
CA ILE A 386 10.93 -31.77 23.78
C ILE A 386 11.29 -31.73 25.26
N VAL A 387 10.57 -30.92 26.02
CA VAL A 387 10.70 -30.84 27.48
C VAL A 387 9.38 -31.21 28.15
N ASP A 388 9.46 -31.94 29.25
CA ASP A 388 8.36 -32.26 30.15
C ASP A 388 8.79 -31.92 31.58
N ASP A 389 8.03 -31.07 32.28
CA ASP A 389 8.40 -30.49 33.59
C ASP A 389 9.86 -29.98 33.68
N ASP A 390 10.28 -29.21 32.68
CA ASP A 390 11.64 -28.67 32.52
C ASP A 390 12.76 -29.72 32.30
N SER A 391 12.42 -31.00 32.09
CA SER A 391 13.36 -32.07 31.75
C SER A 391 13.30 -32.43 30.27
N GLU A 392 14.46 -32.63 29.62
CA GLU A 392 14.55 -33.13 28.23
C GLU A 392 14.39 -34.66 28.14
N PHE A 393 14.44 -35.35 29.28
CA PHE A 393 14.40 -36.80 29.36
C PHE A 393 13.61 -37.30 30.58
N SER A 394 13.13 -38.52 30.45
CA SER A 394 12.56 -39.31 31.54
C SER A 394 13.63 -40.10 32.29
N ASN A 395 13.27 -40.68 33.45
CA ASN A 395 14.17 -41.54 34.24
C ASN A 395 15.48 -40.84 34.65
N ARG A 396 16.64 -41.41 34.26
CA ARG A 396 17.98 -40.91 34.56
C ARG A 396 18.67 -40.23 33.37
N GLY A 397 18.07 -40.27 32.17
CA GLY A 397 18.68 -39.70 30.95
C GLY A 397 19.95 -40.42 30.49
N ASN A 398 20.10 -41.72 30.80
CA ASN A 398 21.31 -42.48 30.49
C ASN A 398 21.24 -43.22 29.14
N ASN A 399 20.05 -43.28 28.53
CA ASN A 399 19.84 -43.85 27.20
C ASN A 399 19.22 -42.81 26.27
N VAL A 400 19.54 -42.88 24.97
CA VAL A 400 18.90 -42.00 23.96
C VAL A 400 17.37 -42.12 23.97
N SER A 401 16.84 -43.30 24.29
CA SER A 401 15.40 -43.55 24.41
C SER A 401 14.74 -42.85 25.60
N ASP A 402 15.51 -42.39 26.58
CA ASP A 402 14.97 -41.64 27.72
C ASP A 402 14.56 -40.21 27.31
N TYR A 403 15.18 -39.65 26.25
CA TYR A 403 14.92 -38.29 25.76
C TYR A 403 13.56 -38.20 25.06
N HIS A 404 12.78 -37.18 25.41
CA HIS A 404 11.40 -37.05 24.94
C HIS A 404 11.28 -36.82 23.43
N CYS A 405 12.29 -36.18 22.81
CA CYS A 405 12.34 -35.94 21.38
C CYS A 405 12.80 -37.17 20.56
N TYR A 406 13.47 -38.15 21.18
CA TYR A 406 13.98 -39.32 20.47
C TYR A 406 12.83 -40.12 19.86
N ASN A 407 13.02 -40.59 18.62
CA ASN A 407 12.02 -41.35 17.87
C ASN A 407 10.68 -40.62 17.66
N LYS A 408 10.67 -39.28 17.72
CA LYS A 408 9.51 -38.46 17.33
C LYS A 408 9.52 -38.18 15.84
N ALA A 409 8.32 -38.04 15.27
CA ALA A 409 8.10 -37.83 13.85
C ALA A 409 8.64 -36.49 13.38
N ILE A 410 9.36 -36.52 12.26
CA ILE A 410 9.80 -35.36 11.49
C ILE A 410 8.88 -35.23 10.28
N ILE A 411 8.35 -34.04 10.03
CA ILE A 411 7.44 -33.76 8.90
C ILE A 411 7.99 -32.68 7.97
N ALA A 412 7.51 -32.69 6.73
CA ALA A 412 7.85 -31.70 5.73
C ALA A 412 7.38 -30.29 6.13
N ALA A 413 8.32 -29.36 6.25
CA ALA A 413 8.04 -27.96 6.59
C ALA A 413 7.26 -27.21 5.50
N ALA A 414 7.42 -27.61 4.23
CA ALA A 414 6.70 -27.09 3.08
C ALA A 414 6.67 -28.13 1.95
N ASP A 415 5.85 -27.89 0.93
CA ASP A 415 5.87 -28.67 -0.32
C ASP A 415 7.25 -28.61 -0.96
N GLY A 416 7.70 -29.71 -1.56
CA GLY A 416 9.02 -29.75 -2.18
C GLY A 416 9.37 -31.09 -2.83
N ILE A 417 10.63 -31.22 -3.22
CA ILE A 417 11.23 -32.44 -3.76
C ILE A 417 12.40 -32.83 -2.85
N VAL A 418 12.51 -34.10 -2.48
CA VAL A 418 13.65 -34.62 -1.73
C VAL A 418 14.89 -34.57 -2.62
N GLU A 419 15.85 -33.71 -2.25
CA GLU A 419 17.06 -33.45 -3.03
C GLU A 419 18.19 -34.40 -2.64
N GLU A 420 18.40 -34.63 -1.34
CA GLU A 420 19.47 -35.49 -0.83
C GLU A 420 19.03 -36.20 0.46
N ILE A 421 19.49 -37.43 0.65
CA ILE A 421 19.37 -38.19 1.91
C ILE A 421 20.71 -38.83 2.21
N ASP A 422 21.26 -38.54 3.38
CA ASP A 422 22.36 -39.28 4.00
C ASP A 422 21.78 -40.16 5.12
N ASP A 423 22.04 -41.47 5.06
CA ASP A 423 21.56 -42.45 6.05
C ASP A 423 22.66 -43.48 6.39
N GLY A 424 22.45 -44.28 7.45
CA GLY A 424 23.33 -45.37 7.87
C GLY A 424 24.32 -45.02 8.98
N ILE A 425 24.27 -43.80 9.53
CA ILE A 425 25.13 -43.34 10.63
C ILE A 425 24.44 -43.68 11.95
N SER A 426 25.08 -44.51 12.77
CA SER A 426 24.52 -44.91 14.07
C SER A 426 24.40 -43.73 15.05
N ASP A 427 23.47 -43.85 15.99
CA ASP A 427 23.33 -42.89 17.08
C ASP A 427 24.59 -42.86 17.95
N ASN A 428 24.99 -41.67 18.41
CA ASN A 428 26.13 -41.52 19.32
C ASN A 428 25.78 -42.05 20.72
N ILE A 429 26.81 -42.49 21.44
CA ILE A 429 26.76 -42.60 22.89
C ILE A 429 26.50 -41.20 23.46
N LEU A 430 25.64 -41.08 24.46
CA LEU A 430 25.30 -39.79 25.07
C LEU A 430 26.56 -39.06 25.56
N GLY A 431 26.65 -37.75 25.26
CA GLY A 431 27.79 -36.90 25.54
C GLY A 431 28.89 -36.93 24.47
N GLU A 432 28.92 -37.95 23.60
CA GLU A 432 29.87 -38.04 22.49
C GLU A 432 29.32 -37.42 21.20
N VAL A 433 30.22 -37.11 20.26
CA VAL A 433 29.87 -36.52 18.96
C VAL A 433 30.71 -37.10 17.83
N ASN A 434 30.11 -37.32 16.67
CA ASN A 434 30.80 -37.70 15.45
C ASN A 434 31.13 -36.44 14.62
N LEU A 435 32.38 -35.98 14.71
CA LEU A 435 32.86 -34.79 13.98
C LEU A 435 33.25 -35.08 12.53
N ILE A 436 33.47 -36.35 12.17
CA ILE A 436 33.80 -36.75 10.78
C ILE A 436 32.54 -36.66 9.93
N GLN A 437 31.44 -37.25 10.41
CA GLN A 437 30.12 -37.17 9.79
C GLN A 437 29.26 -36.16 10.55
N ASN A 438 29.71 -34.90 10.56
CA ASN A 438 29.17 -33.82 11.40
C ASN A 438 27.64 -33.67 11.37
N TRP A 439 26.99 -33.88 10.21
CA TRP A 439 25.54 -33.71 10.07
C TRP A 439 24.74 -34.98 10.41
N GLY A 440 25.40 -36.14 10.56
CA GLY A 440 24.70 -37.39 10.81
C GLY A 440 23.74 -37.74 9.66
N ASN A 441 22.71 -38.53 9.97
CA ASN A 441 21.68 -38.82 8.98
C ASN A 441 20.86 -37.54 8.72
N THR A 442 20.71 -37.20 7.45
CA THR A 442 20.24 -35.88 7.00
C THR A 442 19.32 -36.01 5.81
N ILE A 443 18.31 -35.14 5.72
CA ILE A 443 17.51 -34.93 4.50
C ILE A 443 17.58 -33.47 4.07
N VAL A 444 17.77 -33.25 2.77
CA VAL A 444 17.68 -31.93 2.12
C VAL A 444 16.48 -31.92 1.19
N ILE A 445 15.65 -30.89 1.27
CA ILE A 445 14.41 -30.75 0.52
C ILE A 445 14.46 -29.45 -0.27
N LYS A 446 14.21 -29.52 -1.57
CA LYS A 446 14.11 -28.37 -2.47
C LYS A 446 12.68 -27.83 -2.51
N HIS A 447 12.52 -26.54 -2.22
CA HIS A 447 11.22 -25.86 -2.28
C HIS A 447 11.10 -24.94 -3.51
N SER A 448 12.19 -24.26 -3.88
CA SER A 448 12.29 -23.45 -5.11
C SER A 448 13.77 -23.25 -5.48
N PRO A 449 14.08 -22.66 -6.65
CA PRO A 449 15.45 -22.22 -6.92
C PRO A 449 15.96 -21.35 -5.77
N TRP A 450 17.10 -21.74 -5.18
CA TRP A 450 17.75 -21.05 -4.06
C TRP A 450 17.05 -21.13 -2.70
N LEU A 451 16.10 -22.06 -2.51
CA LEU A 451 15.49 -22.32 -1.21
C LEU A 451 15.37 -23.82 -0.94
N TYR A 452 16.15 -24.28 0.02
CA TYR A 452 16.18 -25.66 0.50
C TYR A 452 16.04 -25.68 2.02
N SER A 453 15.43 -26.73 2.57
CA SER A 453 15.50 -27.05 4.00
C SER A 453 16.38 -28.27 4.23
N GLN A 454 17.14 -28.25 5.33
CA GLN A 454 17.95 -29.38 5.78
C GLN A 454 17.53 -29.77 7.20
N LEU A 455 17.29 -31.06 7.43
CA LEU A 455 17.03 -31.64 8.75
C LEU A 455 18.10 -32.69 9.04
N SER A 456 18.74 -32.62 10.21
CA SER A 456 19.92 -33.42 10.56
C SER A 456 19.76 -34.11 11.91
N HIS A 457 20.72 -34.97 12.26
CA HIS A 457 20.70 -35.81 13.48
C HIS A 457 19.53 -36.82 13.51
N ILE A 458 19.13 -37.29 12.33
CA ILE A 458 18.01 -38.22 12.14
C ILE A 458 18.41 -39.65 12.58
N LYS A 459 17.44 -40.45 13.00
CA LYS A 459 17.66 -41.86 13.37
C LYS A 459 17.94 -42.71 12.12
N ALA A 460 18.97 -43.54 12.20
CA ALA A 460 19.38 -44.40 11.08
C ALA A 460 18.25 -45.34 10.63
N GLY A 461 18.05 -45.49 9.31
CA GLY A 461 17.06 -46.38 8.73
C GLY A 461 15.61 -45.97 8.98
N SER A 462 15.36 -44.70 9.33
CA SER A 462 14.02 -44.22 9.72
C SER A 462 13.28 -43.42 8.64
N PHE A 463 13.94 -43.12 7.52
CA PHE A 463 13.34 -42.36 6.41
C PHE A 463 12.14 -43.09 5.79
N GLN A 464 11.06 -42.36 5.57
CA GLN A 464 9.81 -42.81 4.95
C GLN A 464 9.67 -42.35 3.49
N VAL A 465 10.69 -41.66 3.00
CA VAL A 465 10.77 -41.08 1.66
C VAL A 465 12.14 -41.36 1.06
N ALA A 466 12.23 -41.28 -0.27
CA ALA A 466 13.46 -41.45 -1.02
C ALA A 466 13.85 -40.17 -1.78
N LYS A 467 15.13 -40.09 -2.18
CA LYS A 467 15.62 -39.03 -3.06
C LYS A 467 14.82 -38.98 -4.35
N GLY A 468 14.33 -37.79 -4.72
CA GLY A 468 13.48 -37.55 -5.87
C GLY A 468 11.98 -37.49 -5.57
N ASP A 469 11.54 -37.88 -4.37
CA ASP A 469 10.10 -37.87 -4.03
C ASP A 469 9.54 -36.45 -3.96
N ILE A 470 8.33 -36.27 -4.50
CA ILE A 470 7.54 -35.05 -4.32
C ILE A 470 6.78 -35.18 -3.00
N ILE A 471 7.01 -34.24 -2.10
CA ILE A 471 6.41 -34.24 -0.76
C ILE A 471 5.47 -33.07 -0.56
N LYS A 472 4.47 -33.28 0.31
CA LYS A 472 3.54 -32.24 0.76
C LYS A 472 3.85 -31.79 2.17
N LYS A 473 3.63 -30.50 2.44
CA LYS A 473 3.71 -29.96 3.80
C LYS A 473 2.94 -30.85 4.78
N GLY A 474 3.59 -31.22 5.88
CA GLY A 474 3.03 -32.08 6.92
C GLY A 474 3.18 -33.59 6.69
N GLN A 475 3.70 -34.02 5.52
CA GLN A 475 4.01 -35.43 5.27
C GLN A 475 5.14 -35.92 6.19
N LEU A 476 5.01 -37.14 6.71
CA LEU A 476 6.03 -37.81 7.51
C LEU A 476 7.29 -38.08 6.66
N LEU A 477 8.45 -37.69 7.17
CA LEU A 477 9.74 -37.83 6.52
C LEU A 477 10.62 -38.89 7.17
N ALA A 478 10.79 -38.81 8.50
CA ALA A 478 11.70 -39.65 9.26
C ALA A 478 11.42 -39.53 10.77
N TYR A 479 12.32 -40.06 11.60
CA TYR A 479 12.25 -39.95 13.06
C TYR A 479 13.54 -39.38 13.65
N VAL A 480 13.42 -38.57 14.71
CA VAL A 480 14.58 -37.95 15.40
C VAL A 480 15.49 -39.02 16.00
N GLY A 481 16.81 -38.83 15.84
CA GLY A 481 17.85 -39.68 16.39
C GLY A 481 18.87 -38.90 17.21
N ASN A 482 20.11 -39.41 17.24
CA ASN A 482 21.26 -38.80 17.90
C ASN A 482 22.55 -39.01 17.08
N SER A 483 22.48 -38.95 15.75
CA SER A 483 23.62 -39.19 14.85
C SER A 483 24.41 -37.90 14.56
N GLY A 484 25.70 -38.00 14.20
CA GLY A 484 26.52 -36.85 13.80
C GLY A 484 27.05 -36.01 14.96
N ARG A 485 27.12 -34.69 14.84
CA ARG A 485 27.54 -33.78 15.93
C ARG A 485 26.40 -33.51 16.91
N SER A 486 25.88 -34.57 17.51
CA SER A 486 24.76 -34.54 18.44
C SER A 486 25.13 -35.22 19.77
N PRO A 487 25.39 -34.45 20.85
CA PRO A 487 25.71 -35.03 22.16
C PRO A 487 24.50 -35.63 22.87
N ALA A 488 23.30 -35.16 22.53
CA ALA A 488 22.03 -35.66 23.05
C ALA A 488 20.94 -35.49 21.96
N PRO A 489 19.91 -36.36 21.91
CA PRO A 489 18.86 -36.29 20.90
C PRO A 489 18.25 -34.90 20.73
N HIS A 490 18.24 -34.39 19.51
CA HIS A 490 17.58 -33.15 19.12
C HIS A 490 17.35 -33.12 17.61
N LEU A 491 16.47 -32.24 17.14
CA LEU A 491 16.25 -32.02 15.72
C LEU A 491 16.92 -30.73 15.27
N HIS A 492 17.95 -30.85 14.44
CA HIS A 492 18.53 -29.70 13.76
C HIS A 492 17.73 -29.35 12.51
N PHE A 493 17.44 -28.06 12.32
CA PHE A 493 16.71 -27.53 11.18
C PHE A 493 17.36 -26.24 10.67
N GLN A 494 17.61 -26.18 9.36
CA GLN A 494 18.10 -24.96 8.72
C GLN A 494 17.51 -24.75 7.34
N LEU A 495 17.49 -23.50 6.89
CA LEU A 495 17.27 -23.17 5.48
C LEU A 495 18.55 -22.70 4.82
N GLN A 496 18.70 -23.04 3.54
CA GLN A 496 19.91 -22.81 2.77
C GLN A 496 19.63 -22.53 1.29
N ALA A 497 20.59 -21.93 0.60
CA ALA A 497 20.44 -21.55 -0.81
C ALA A 497 20.89 -22.63 -1.81
N THR A 498 21.64 -23.64 -1.35
CA THR A 498 22.25 -24.67 -2.19
C THR A 498 21.83 -26.07 -1.76
N PRO A 499 21.87 -27.08 -2.66
CA PRO A 499 21.33 -28.41 -2.39
C PRO A 499 22.21 -29.29 -1.48
N PHE A 500 23.43 -28.87 -1.15
CA PHE A 500 24.41 -29.71 -0.47
C PHE A 500 24.20 -29.76 1.05
N VAL A 501 24.41 -30.92 1.65
CA VAL A 501 24.42 -31.07 3.12
C VAL A 501 25.50 -30.16 3.73
N GLY A 502 25.11 -29.37 4.72
CA GLY A 502 25.97 -28.44 5.43
C GLY A 502 26.20 -27.10 4.76
N SER A 503 25.38 -26.74 3.77
CA SER A 503 25.42 -25.44 3.10
C SER A 503 25.28 -24.25 4.05
N GLU A 504 25.74 -23.08 3.61
CA GLU A 504 25.56 -21.83 4.36
C GLU A 504 24.06 -21.51 4.54
N THR A 505 23.73 -21.15 5.78
CA THR A 505 22.35 -20.86 6.17
C THR A 505 21.90 -19.49 5.69
N ILE A 506 20.63 -19.37 5.33
CA ILE A 506 20.01 -18.10 4.94
C ILE A 506 19.06 -17.60 6.03
N ASN A 507 18.97 -16.28 6.18
CA ASN A 507 18.03 -15.68 7.12
C ASN A 507 16.61 -15.75 6.56
N TYR A 508 15.82 -16.72 7.04
CA TYR A 508 14.47 -16.97 6.53
C TYR A 508 13.50 -17.26 7.69
N PRO A 509 12.32 -16.62 7.76
CA PRO A 509 11.41 -16.78 8.89
C PRO A 509 10.56 -18.05 8.82
N ILE A 510 10.09 -18.53 9.98
CA ILE A 510 8.99 -19.49 10.05
C ILE A 510 7.68 -18.75 9.79
N ALA A 511 6.84 -19.29 8.91
CA ALA A 511 5.68 -18.61 8.37
C ALA A 511 4.62 -18.30 9.45
N ASN A 512 4.17 -19.32 10.20
CA ASN A 512 3.24 -19.12 11.30
C ASN A 512 3.43 -20.21 12.37
N TYR A 513 3.52 -19.83 13.64
CA TYR A 513 3.60 -20.75 14.78
C TYR A 513 2.99 -20.13 16.04
N LEU A 514 2.56 -20.96 16.99
CA LEU A 514 2.17 -20.51 18.32
C LEU A 514 3.40 -20.55 19.23
N LEU A 515 3.59 -19.47 19.99
CA LEU A 515 4.55 -19.38 21.08
C LEU A 515 3.82 -19.65 22.39
N GLU A 516 4.21 -20.69 23.10
CA GLU A 516 3.64 -21.02 24.41
C GLU A 516 4.25 -20.17 25.51
N SER A 517 3.42 -19.73 26.46
CA SER A 517 3.87 -19.05 27.66
C SER A 517 3.04 -19.49 28.86
N LYS A 518 3.57 -19.28 30.07
CA LYS A 518 2.89 -19.65 31.33
C LYS A 518 1.52 -18.97 31.51
N GLU A 519 1.29 -17.83 30.87
CA GLU A 519 0.04 -17.06 31.01
C GLU A 519 -0.88 -17.19 29.78
N SER A 520 -0.32 -17.10 28.57
CA SER A 520 -1.11 -17.13 27.33
C SER A 520 -0.27 -17.47 26.09
N ASN A 521 -0.81 -18.30 25.20
CA ASN A 521 -0.17 -18.58 23.92
C ASN A 521 -0.31 -17.37 22.99
N SER A 522 0.76 -17.04 22.25
CA SER A 522 0.74 -15.93 21.29
C SER A 522 1.02 -16.41 19.87
N LEU A 523 0.27 -15.91 18.89
CA LEU A 523 0.57 -16.18 17.48
C LEU A 523 1.80 -15.38 17.04
N LYS A 524 2.69 -16.04 16.31
CA LYS A 524 3.81 -15.43 15.62
C LYS A 524 3.69 -15.67 14.11
N ILE A 525 3.91 -14.61 13.32
CA ILE A 525 3.75 -14.59 11.86
C ILE A 525 5.07 -14.10 11.25
N ASN A 526 5.59 -14.85 10.28
CA ASN A 526 6.82 -14.55 9.55
C ASN A 526 7.95 -14.08 10.48
N SER A 527 8.20 -14.84 11.54
CA SER A 527 9.19 -14.50 12.56
C SER A 527 10.20 -15.61 12.78
N ILE A 528 11.32 -15.22 13.37
CA ILE A 528 12.40 -16.10 13.77
C ILE A 528 12.23 -16.35 15.27
N PRO A 529 11.88 -17.57 15.69
CA PRO A 529 11.75 -17.85 17.11
C PRO A 529 13.12 -17.85 17.79
N SER A 530 13.13 -17.41 19.04
CA SER A 530 14.33 -17.23 19.86
C SER A 530 14.59 -18.44 20.75
N GLU A 531 15.80 -18.51 21.30
CA GLU A 531 16.21 -19.56 22.22
C GLU A 531 15.30 -19.63 23.45
N ASN A 532 15.12 -20.83 24.01
CA ASN A 532 14.26 -21.15 25.14
C ASN A 532 12.75 -20.93 24.92
N GLN A 533 12.33 -20.56 23.71
CA GLN A 533 10.90 -20.49 23.37
C GLN A 533 10.34 -21.87 23.08
N ILE A 534 9.10 -22.12 23.53
CA ILE A 534 8.33 -23.31 23.18
C ILE A 534 7.41 -22.95 22.01
N VAL A 535 7.54 -23.66 20.90
CA VAL A 535 6.83 -23.38 19.65
C VAL A 535 6.05 -24.60 19.16
N GLN A 536 4.91 -24.35 18.53
CA GLN A 536 4.10 -25.40 17.91
C GLN A 536 3.41 -24.93 16.62
N ASN A 537 3.08 -25.88 15.76
CA ASN A 537 2.28 -25.64 14.56
C ASN A 537 0.83 -25.30 14.92
N ILE A 538 0.19 -24.49 14.07
CA ILE A 538 -1.23 -24.12 14.23
C ILE A 538 -2.12 -25.29 13.81
N GLN A 539 -2.93 -25.80 14.74
CA GLN A 539 -3.97 -26.78 14.45
C GLN A 539 -5.26 -26.07 13.99
N VAL A 540 -5.76 -26.46 12.82
CA VAL A 540 -6.91 -25.80 12.19
C VAL A 540 -8.22 -26.32 12.77
N GLU A 541 -9.06 -25.41 13.26
CA GLU A 541 -10.41 -25.67 13.73
C GLU A 541 -11.43 -25.47 12.61
N THR A 542 -12.13 -26.56 12.27
CA THR A 542 -13.07 -26.61 11.15
C THR A 542 -14.20 -25.59 11.28
N SER A 543 -14.78 -25.41 12.48
CA SER A 543 -15.88 -24.47 12.72
C SER A 543 -15.46 -23.02 12.49
N LEU A 544 -14.26 -22.63 12.93
CA LEU A 544 -13.70 -21.30 12.65
C LEU A 544 -13.42 -21.10 11.15
N LYS A 545 -12.85 -22.11 10.49
CA LYS A 545 -12.59 -22.08 9.05
C LYS A 545 -13.89 -21.96 8.25
N LYS A 546 -14.98 -22.61 8.66
CA LYS A 546 -16.31 -22.44 8.04
C LYS A 546 -16.92 -21.06 8.35
N ALA A 547 -16.79 -20.56 9.58
CA ALA A 547 -17.34 -19.28 10.01
C ALA A 547 -16.74 -18.09 9.26
N PHE A 548 -15.41 -18.09 9.03
CA PHE A 548 -14.68 -16.97 8.43
C PHE A 548 -14.06 -17.28 7.06
N GLY A 549 -14.28 -18.48 6.52
CA GLY A 549 -13.65 -18.95 5.28
C GLY A 549 -14.28 -18.48 3.98
N PHE A 550 -14.95 -17.31 3.98
CA PHE A 550 -15.74 -16.71 2.89
C PHE A 550 -15.28 -17.10 1.49
N ILE A 551 -16.21 -17.60 0.67
CA ILE A 551 -15.94 -18.16 -0.66
C ILE A 551 -16.57 -17.25 -1.71
N PRO A 552 -15.88 -16.90 -2.81
CA PRO A 552 -16.45 -16.12 -3.91
C PRO A 552 -17.79 -16.68 -4.42
N GLY A 553 -18.76 -15.79 -4.64
CA GLY A 553 -20.13 -16.13 -5.04
C GLY A 553 -21.10 -16.36 -3.88
N GLN A 554 -20.60 -16.44 -2.65
CA GLN A 554 -21.43 -16.61 -1.45
C GLN A 554 -22.22 -15.33 -1.12
N GLU A 555 -23.47 -15.49 -0.70
CA GLU A 555 -24.26 -14.43 -0.07
C GLU A 555 -24.40 -14.69 1.44
N ILE A 556 -24.28 -13.62 2.23
CA ILE A 556 -24.32 -13.65 3.69
C ILE A 556 -25.47 -12.75 4.11
N PHE A 557 -26.51 -13.35 4.67
CA PHE A 557 -27.67 -12.63 5.19
C PHE A 557 -27.47 -12.31 6.65
N ILE A 558 -27.73 -11.05 7.01
CA ILE A 558 -27.55 -10.53 8.36
C ILE A 558 -28.83 -9.88 8.82
N LYS A 559 -29.37 -10.40 9.92
CA LYS A 559 -30.62 -9.93 10.52
C LYS A 559 -30.35 -9.34 11.90
N SER A 560 -31.02 -8.24 12.20
CA SER A 560 -31.13 -7.67 13.54
C SER A 560 -32.58 -7.24 13.77
N GLU A 561 -32.93 -6.82 14.98
CA GLU A 561 -34.27 -6.30 15.28
C GLU A 561 -34.67 -5.09 14.42
N PHE A 562 -33.70 -4.34 13.88
CA PHE A 562 -33.94 -3.07 13.20
C PHE A 562 -33.62 -3.08 11.70
N GLU A 563 -32.77 -4.00 11.24
CA GLU A 563 -32.27 -4.03 9.86
C GLU A 563 -32.00 -5.46 9.38
N GLU A 564 -32.33 -5.70 8.11
CA GLU A 564 -31.91 -6.86 7.33
C GLU A 564 -31.01 -6.40 6.18
N LEU A 565 -29.90 -7.10 5.99
CA LEU A 565 -28.83 -6.72 5.07
C LEU A 565 -28.25 -8.00 4.43
N SER A 566 -27.78 -7.90 3.20
CA SER A 566 -26.99 -8.95 2.56
C SER A 566 -25.60 -8.44 2.21
N TRP A 567 -24.60 -9.30 2.39
CA TRP A 567 -23.23 -9.10 1.90
C TRP A 567 -22.89 -10.16 0.87
N LYS A 568 -22.24 -9.76 -0.21
CA LYS A 568 -21.79 -10.65 -1.28
C LYS A 568 -20.29 -10.81 -1.23
N VAL A 569 -19.79 -12.02 -1.42
CA VAL A 569 -18.37 -12.30 -1.57
C VAL A 569 -18.01 -12.24 -3.05
N GLU A 570 -17.23 -11.26 -3.47
CA GLU A 570 -16.87 -11.04 -4.87
C GLU A 570 -15.36 -10.93 -5.05
N ILE A 571 -14.93 -10.88 -6.31
CA ILE A 571 -13.54 -10.74 -6.73
C ILE A 571 -13.44 -9.56 -7.70
N ASP A 572 -12.40 -8.72 -7.56
CA ASP A 572 -12.13 -7.65 -8.52
C ASP A 572 -11.30 -8.12 -9.73
N TYR A 573 -11.06 -7.22 -10.69
CA TYR A 573 -10.24 -7.50 -11.88
C TYR A 573 -8.78 -7.91 -11.55
N PHE A 574 -8.29 -7.60 -10.35
CA PHE A 574 -6.96 -7.95 -9.87
C PHE A 574 -6.94 -9.22 -9.04
N ASN A 575 -8.05 -9.98 -9.04
CA ASN A 575 -8.23 -11.19 -8.26
C ASN A 575 -8.21 -10.98 -6.73
N ASN A 576 -8.52 -9.77 -6.24
CA ASN A 576 -8.70 -9.50 -4.82
C ASN A 576 -10.12 -9.87 -4.38
N THR A 577 -10.25 -10.71 -3.36
CA THR A 577 -11.54 -11.05 -2.76
C THR A 577 -12.01 -9.95 -1.80
N TYR A 578 -13.30 -9.62 -1.83
CA TYR A 578 -13.90 -8.66 -0.91
C TYR A 578 -15.34 -9.03 -0.52
N LEU A 579 -15.76 -8.56 0.65
CA LEU A 579 -17.17 -8.48 1.03
C LEU A 579 -17.75 -7.17 0.52
N TYR A 580 -18.91 -7.23 -0.14
CA TYR A 580 -19.64 -6.07 -0.66
C TYR A 580 -21.02 -5.94 -0.03
N CYS A 581 -21.37 -4.71 0.36
CA CYS A 581 -22.68 -4.37 0.87
C CYS A 581 -23.35 -3.34 -0.05
N ASP A 582 -24.42 -3.76 -0.74
CA ASP A 582 -25.20 -2.92 -1.67
C ASP A 582 -25.75 -1.66 -0.98
N LYS A 583 -26.38 -1.80 0.19
CA LYS A 583 -27.05 -0.68 0.92
C LYS A 583 -26.10 0.45 1.27
N SER A 584 -24.87 0.12 1.69
CA SER A 584 -23.87 1.10 2.14
C SER A 584 -22.77 1.39 1.11
N ASN A 585 -22.86 0.75 -0.07
CA ASN A 585 -21.84 0.77 -1.12
C ASN A 585 -20.40 0.64 -0.57
N SER A 586 -20.22 -0.33 0.33
CA SER A 586 -18.98 -0.53 1.09
C SER A 586 -18.35 -1.88 0.76
N PHE A 587 -17.02 -1.91 0.78
CA PHE A 587 -16.16 -3.01 0.38
C PHE A 587 -15.16 -3.30 1.51
N ALA A 588 -15.03 -4.56 1.90
CA ALA A 588 -14.01 -5.02 2.83
C ALA A 588 -13.15 -6.09 2.16
N PHE A 589 -11.92 -5.74 1.78
CA PHE A 589 -10.98 -6.61 1.08
C PHE A 589 -10.27 -7.53 2.07
N PHE A 590 -10.08 -8.79 1.70
CA PHE A 590 -9.41 -9.76 2.56
C PHE A 590 -8.60 -10.79 1.78
N VAL A 591 -7.65 -11.40 2.47
CA VAL A 591 -6.89 -12.56 2.02
C VAL A 591 -7.16 -13.69 3.00
N LYS A 592 -7.48 -14.85 2.45
CA LYS A 592 -7.67 -16.10 3.20
C LYS A 592 -6.48 -17.02 2.94
N SER A 593 -5.92 -17.60 4.00
CA SER A 593 -5.02 -18.76 3.91
C SER A 593 -5.67 -19.97 4.61
N ASP A 594 -5.00 -21.11 4.62
CA ASP A 594 -5.53 -22.31 5.27
C ASP A 594 -5.78 -22.15 6.76
N ASN A 595 -5.05 -21.26 7.41
CA ASN A 595 -5.00 -21.12 8.87
C ASN A 595 -5.54 -19.76 9.35
N GLN A 596 -5.83 -18.80 8.47
CA GLN A 596 -6.32 -17.49 8.90
C GLN A 596 -7.11 -16.73 7.83
N LEU A 597 -7.95 -15.81 8.31
CA LEU A 597 -8.54 -14.70 7.57
C LEU A 597 -7.81 -13.40 7.94
N THR A 598 -7.53 -12.58 6.94
CA THR A 598 -6.88 -11.28 7.14
C THR A 598 -7.51 -10.22 6.25
N PHE A 599 -8.18 -9.23 6.83
CA PHE A 599 -8.69 -8.10 6.05
C PHE A 599 -7.55 -7.16 5.66
N THR A 600 -7.39 -6.87 4.37
CA THR A 600 -6.29 -6.06 3.83
C THR A 600 -6.69 -4.60 3.62
N GLY A 601 -7.98 -4.29 3.56
CA GLY A 601 -8.44 -2.92 3.40
C GLY A 601 -9.95 -2.76 3.44
N PHE A 602 -10.39 -1.51 3.56
CA PHE A 602 -11.80 -1.14 3.56
C PHE A 602 -12.02 0.12 2.72
N LYS A 603 -13.08 0.11 1.91
CA LYS A 603 -13.52 1.25 1.09
C LYS A 603 -15.03 1.42 1.23
N GLY A 604 -15.48 2.58 1.71
CA GLY A 604 -16.90 2.85 1.87
C GLY A 604 -17.21 3.69 3.10
N GLU A 605 -18.43 3.56 3.61
CA GLU A 605 -18.90 4.33 4.75
C GLU A 605 -18.40 3.77 6.08
N LYS A 606 -17.67 4.57 6.85
CA LYS A 606 -17.13 4.19 8.17
C LYS A 606 -18.18 4.04 9.28
N LYS A 607 -19.45 4.29 8.99
CA LYS A 607 -20.57 4.04 9.91
C LYS A 607 -21.32 2.74 9.59
N SER A 608 -21.02 2.13 8.44
CA SER A 608 -21.69 0.92 7.96
C SER A 608 -21.46 -0.26 8.91
N LEU A 609 -22.38 -1.22 8.87
CA LEU A 609 -22.24 -2.47 9.61
C LEU A 609 -21.01 -3.27 9.12
N LEU A 610 -20.76 -3.27 7.81
CA LEU A 610 -19.59 -3.93 7.23
C LEU A 610 -18.27 -3.33 7.72
N PHE A 611 -18.20 -2.01 7.96
CA PHE A 611 -17.01 -1.41 8.58
C PHE A 611 -16.79 -1.91 10.00
N LYS A 612 -17.86 -2.04 10.80
CA LYS A 612 -17.76 -2.59 12.15
C LYS A 612 -17.30 -4.05 12.12
N PHE A 613 -17.76 -4.84 11.14
CA PHE A 613 -17.32 -6.22 10.96
C PHE A 613 -15.84 -6.31 10.57
N TYR A 614 -15.39 -5.43 9.67
CA TYR A 614 -13.98 -5.27 9.33
C TYR A 614 -13.11 -4.95 10.56
N LEU A 615 -13.61 -4.14 11.50
CA LEU A 615 -12.91 -3.86 12.77
C LEU A 615 -12.93 -5.07 13.73
N ALA A 616 -14.03 -5.81 13.77
CA ALA A 616 -14.24 -6.93 14.69
C ALA A 616 -13.51 -8.22 14.28
N ALA A 617 -13.38 -8.47 12.98
CA ALA A 617 -12.75 -9.65 12.42
C ALA A 617 -11.47 -9.31 11.65
N TYR A 618 -10.80 -8.20 11.98
CA TYR A 618 -9.67 -7.66 11.21
C TYR A 618 -8.58 -8.69 10.90
N GLN A 619 -8.32 -9.57 11.87
CA GLN A 619 -7.54 -10.78 11.71
C GLN A 619 -8.16 -11.89 12.56
N VAL A 620 -8.37 -13.06 11.96
CA VAL A 620 -8.90 -14.24 12.66
C VAL A 620 -8.08 -15.46 12.29
N ILE A 621 -7.52 -16.15 13.27
CA ILE A 621 -6.85 -17.44 13.09
C ILE A 621 -7.91 -18.53 13.18
N PHE A 622 -7.83 -19.51 12.29
CA PHE A 622 -8.70 -20.68 12.32
C PHE A 622 -8.14 -21.74 13.27
N ALA A 623 -7.76 -21.34 14.49
CA ALA A 623 -7.24 -22.25 15.50
C ALA A 623 -7.78 -21.83 16.86
N PHE A 624 -8.07 -22.81 17.71
CA PHE A 624 -8.54 -22.57 19.06
C PHE A 624 -7.52 -23.18 20.04
N HIS A 625 -6.91 -22.33 20.86
CA HIS A 625 -6.32 -22.75 22.14
C HIS A 625 -6.79 -21.74 23.18
N THR A 626 -7.03 -22.22 24.40
CA THR A 626 -7.41 -21.37 25.53
C THR A 626 -6.33 -20.33 25.79
N GLY A 627 -6.72 -19.05 25.83
CA GLY A 627 -5.81 -17.95 26.10
C GLY A 627 -5.06 -17.40 24.88
N ILE A 628 -5.30 -17.89 23.65
CA ILE A 628 -4.73 -17.23 22.46
C ILE A 628 -5.21 -15.78 22.40
N THR A 629 -4.24 -14.90 22.25
CA THR A 629 -4.45 -13.49 21.97
C THR A 629 -3.82 -13.15 20.61
N VAL A 630 -4.61 -12.57 19.72
CA VAL A 630 -4.14 -12.02 18.44
C VAL A 630 -4.16 -10.51 18.53
N GLU A 631 -3.00 -9.89 18.38
CA GLU A 631 -2.86 -8.44 18.34
C GLU A 631 -2.44 -7.98 16.95
N ASP A 632 -3.09 -6.93 16.44
CA ASP A 632 -2.72 -6.29 15.18
C ASP A 632 -2.94 -4.77 15.28
N VAL A 633 -2.34 -4.02 14.36
CA VAL A 633 -2.46 -2.57 14.27
C VAL A 633 -3.13 -2.21 12.96
N LEU A 634 -4.24 -1.48 13.01
CA LEU A 634 -4.90 -0.99 11.80
C LEU A 634 -4.19 0.26 11.25
N PRO A 635 -4.26 0.52 9.93
CA PRO A 635 -3.68 1.73 9.39
C PRO A 635 -4.40 2.97 9.93
N ALA A 636 -3.68 4.04 10.25
CA ALA A 636 -4.23 5.24 10.91
C ALA A 636 -5.35 5.90 10.09
N ASN A 637 -5.35 5.73 8.77
CA ASN A 637 -6.41 6.20 7.87
C ASN A 637 -7.77 5.53 8.09
N THR A 638 -7.85 4.41 8.83
CA THR A 638 -9.12 3.75 9.21
C THR A 638 -9.91 4.57 10.21
N LEU A 639 -9.24 5.41 11.00
CA LEU A 639 -9.89 6.22 12.03
C LEU A 639 -10.80 7.32 11.46
N ARG A 640 -11.85 7.67 12.20
CA ARG A 640 -12.62 8.88 11.93
C ARG A 640 -11.71 10.11 12.08
N LYS A 641 -11.81 11.06 11.13
CA LYS A 641 -11.04 12.32 11.16
C LYS A 641 -11.26 13.05 12.49
N SER A 642 -10.15 13.39 13.14
CA SER A 642 -10.03 14.19 14.36
C SER A 642 -8.86 15.17 14.22
N LEU A 643 -8.77 16.18 15.10
CA LEU A 643 -7.62 17.11 15.11
C LEU A 643 -6.29 16.33 15.21
N ASN A 644 -6.22 15.31 16.06
CA ASN A 644 -5.04 14.46 16.21
C ASN A 644 -4.69 13.70 14.91
N SER A 645 -5.68 13.24 14.14
CA SER A 645 -5.39 12.62 12.84
C SER A 645 -4.81 13.61 11.83
N VAL A 646 -5.25 14.87 11.88
CA VAL A 646 -4.71 15.92 11.00
C VAL A 646 -3.27 16.23 11.35
N LEU A 647 -2.95 16.37 12.64
CA LEU A 647 -1.58 16.57 13.12
C LEU A 647 -0.67 15.37 12.78
N GLN A 648 -1.20 14.16 12.89
CA GLN A 648 -0.49 12.94 12.51
C GLN A 648 -0.07 12.98 11.04
N ASP A 649 -0.90 13.48 10.13
CA ASP A 649 -0.56 13.49 8.70
C ASP A 649 0.63 14.38 8.35
N PHE A 650 0.84 15.48 9.10
CA PHE A 650 2.03 16.34 8.92
C PHE A 650 3.32 15.64 9.34
N ILE A 651 3.25 14.80 10.37
CA ILE A 651 4.41 14.13 10.96
C ILE A 651 4.61 12.73 10.36
N ALA A 652 3.58 12.15 9.74
CA ALA A 652 3.55 10.76 9.29
C ALA A 652 4.75 10.32 8.42
N PRO A 653 5.28 11.13 7.47
CA PRO A 653 6.47 10.76 6.70
C PRO A 653 7.71 10.50 7.57
N PHE A 654 7.74 11.05 8.77
CA PHE A 654 8.86 10.97 9.71
C PHE A 654 8.55 10.04 10.88
N TYR A 655 7.32 10.08 11.39
CA TYR A 655 6.90 9.29 12.55
C TYR A 655 5.37 9.07 12.61
N ILE A 656 4.97 7.81 12.79
CA ILE A 656 3.56 7.41 12.98
C ILE A 656 3.32 7.05 14.45
N TYR A 657 2.65 7.95 15.18
CA TYR A 657 2.34 7.79 16.60
C TYR A 657 0.93 7.25 16.86
N ILE A 658 -0.02 7.45 15.94
CA ILE A 658 -1.36 6.87 16.03
C ILE A 658 -1.31 5.41 15.56
N LYS A 659 -1.50 4.49 16.50
CA LYS A 659 -1.53 3.05 16.26
C LYS A 659 -2.82 2.45 16.83
N PRO A 660 -3.93 2.46 16.07
CA PRO A 660 -5.16 1.80 16.48
C PRO A 660 -4.91 0.31 16.68
N LYS A 661 -5.26 -0.22 17.85
CA LYS A 661 -4.99 -1.62 18.18
C LYS A 661 -6.24 -2.46 17.99
N PHE A 662 -6.06 -3.62 17.38
CA PHE A 662 -7.01 -4.71 17.35
C PHE A 662 -6.48 -5.82 18.26
N LYS A 663 -7.37 -6.38 19.07
CA LYS A 663 -7.07 -7.53 19.91
C LYS A 663 -8.23 -8.53 19.80
N LEU A 664 -7.95 -9.79 19.50
CA LEU A 664 -8.92 -10.88 19.47
C LEU A 664 -8.49 -11.96 20.47
N ASN A 665 -9.41 -12.34 21.34
CA ASN A 665 -9.24 -13.37 22.35
C ASN A 665 -10.16 -14.56 22.05
N TYR A 666 -9.64 -15.76 22.23
CA TYR A 666 -10.37 -17.02 22.09
C TYR A 666 -10.82 -17.45 23.50
N ILE A 667 -12.11 -17.25 23.81
CA ILE A 667 -12.62 -17.28 25.17
C ILE A 667 -12.93 -18.71 25.63
N SER A 668 -13.83 -19.38 24.91
CA SER A 668 -14.28 -20.73 25.28
C SER A 668 -14.60 -21.57 24.04
N LYS A 669 -14.42 -22.88 24.21
CA LYS A 669 -14.83 -23.92 23.26
C LYS A 669 -15.56 -24.99 24.05
N GLU A 670 -16.85 -25.13 23.81
CA GLU A 670 -17.60 -26.30 24.26
C GLU A 670 -17.58 -27.32 23.12
N SER A 671 -17.02 -28.50 23.36
CA SER A 671 -16.99 -29.58 22.37
C SER A 671 -18.03 -30.63 22.74
N TYR A 672 -19.09 -30.72 21.96
CA TYR A 672 -19.99 -31.88 21.90
C TYR A 672 -19.52 -32.77 20.75
N PHE A 673 -19.80 -34.07 20.80
CA PHE A 673 -19.24 -35.12 19.93
C PHE A 673 -19.04 -34.78 18.43
N ASP A 674 -19.87 -33.90 17.84
CA ASP A 674 -19.67 -33.32 16.50
C ASP A 674 -19.84 -31.78 16.43
N ASP A 675 -20.18 -31.13 17.56
CA ASP A 675 -20.60 -29.72 17.64
C ASP A 675 -19.66 -28.93 18.54
N SER A 676 -18.87 -28.02 17.95
CA SER A 676 -18.05 -27.07 18.72
C SER A 676 -18.68 -25.69 18.74
N LYS A 677 -19.11 -25.25 19.92
CA LYS A 677 -19.50 -23.85 20.15
C LYS A 677 -18.28 -23.06 20.58
N ILE A 678 -17.90 -22.07 19.79
CA ILE A 678 -16.72 -21.24 20.03
C ILE A 678 -17.16 -19.81 20.30
N MET A 679 -16.65 -19.23 21.38
CA MET A 679 -16.83 -17.82 21.72
C MET A 679 -15.54 -17.06 21.48
N LEU A 680 -15.61 -16.02 20.66
CA LEU A 680 -14.51 -15.09 20.42
C LEU A 680 -14.89 -13.69 20.90
N GLN A 681 -13.93 -12.99 21.51
CA GLN A 681 -14.10 -11.59 21.88
C GLN A 681 -13.03 -10.75 21.22
N SER A 682 -13.41 -9.72 20.47
CA SER A 682 -12.47 -8.75 19.93
C SER A 682 -12.69 -7.37 20.49
N THR A 683 -11.61 -6.60 20.58
CA THR A 683 -11.62 -5.20 20.98
C THR A 683 -10.85 -4.40 19.95
N PHE A 684 -11.44 -3.26 19.58
CA PHE A 684 -10.80 -2.27 18.73
C PHE A 684 -10.64 -0.96 19.51
N ILE A 685 -9.39 -0.58 19.74
CA ILE A 685 -9.03 0.61 20.52
C ILE A 685 -8.56 1.70 19.56
N GLN A 686 -9.40 2.70 19.34
CA GLN A 686 -9.08 3.86 18.52
C GLN A 686 -8.28 4.91 19.33
N SER A 687 -8.69 5.17 20.57
CA SER A 687 -8.05 6.07 21.52
C SER A 687 -8.53 5.73 22.93
N LYS A 688 -7.95 6.34 23.98
CA LYS A 688 -8.38 6.13 25.39
C LYS A 688 -9.90 6.26 25.62
N PHE A 689 -10.63 6.99 24.77
CA PHE A 689 -12.06 7.28 24.94
C PHE A 689 -12.97 6.60 23.90
N ARG A 690 -12.43 5.82 22.96
CA ARG A 690 -13.22 5.15 21.92
C ARG A 690 -12.73 3.72 21.74
N THR A 691 -13.45 2.82 22.39
CA THR A 691 -13.25 1.38 22.31
C THR A 691 -14.53 0.75 21.80
N TYR A 692 -14.40 -0.14 20.83
CA TYR A 692 -15.46 -1.06 20.44
C TYR A 692 -15.11 -2.43 21.00
N ALA A 693 -16.10 -3.10 21.58
CA ALA A 693 -16.00 -4.51 21.94
C ALA A 693 -16.98 -5.29 21.05
N PHE A 694 -16.56 -6.48 20.63
CA PHE A 694 -17.35 -7.36 19.80
C PHE A 694 -17.25 -8.78 20.34
N GLU A 695 -18.35 -9.51 20.24
CA GLU A 695 -18.43 -10.92 20.61
C GLU A 695 -18.97 -11.72 19.44
N PHE A 696 -18.34 -12.84 19.11
CA PHE A 696 -18.80 -13.78 18.11
C PHE A 696 -19.12 -15.11 18.78
N GLN A 697 -20.32 -15.62 18.52
CA GLN A 697 -20.70 -17.00 18.84
C GLN A 697 -20.74 -17.81 17.54
N ILE A 698 -19.96 -18.88 17.52
CA ILE A 698 -19.71 -19.69 16.33
C ILE A 698 -20.14 -21.12 16.61
N ASP A 699 -20.82 -21.73 15.65
CA ASP A 699 -21.20 -23.14 15.66
C ASP A 699 -20.72 -23.84 14.37
N GLU A 700 -21.18 -25.07 14.16
CA GLU A 700 -20.88 -25.90 12.98
C GLU A 700 -21.30 -25.28 11.63
N LYS A 701 -22.31 -24.40 11.61
CA LYS A 701 -22.85 -23.73 10.41
C LYS A 701 -22.13 -22.42 10.12
N GLY A 702 -21.53 -21.80 11.13
CA GLY A 702 -20.65 -20.65 10.98
C GLY A 702 -20.83 -19.65 12.10
N ILE A 703 -20.81 -18.36 11.76
CA ILE A 703 -21.15 -17.31 12.73
C ILE A 703 -22.65 -17.42 12.97
N LYS A 704 -23.06 -17.65 14.21
CA LYS A 704 -24.48 -17.70 14.61
C LYS A 704 -24.94 -16.33 15.07
N GLU A 705 -24.17 -15.73 15.97
CA GLU A 705 -24.47 -14.45 16.60
C GLU A 705 -23.22 -13.57 16.64
N TRP A 706 -23.41 -12.28 16.39
CA TRP A 706 -22.39 -11.26 16.53
C TRP A 706 -22.94 -10.08 17.33
N GLN A 707 -22.31 -9.79 18.45
CA GLN A 707 -22.68 -8.68 19.32
C GLN A 707 -21.69 -7.52 19.15
N ILE A 708 -22.21 -6.29 19.18
CA ILE A 708 -21.43 -5.05 19.11
C ILE A 708 -21.75 -4.20 20.33
N GLU A 709 -20.71 -3.89 21.11
CA GLU A 709 -20.79 -3.01 22.27
C GLU A 709 -19.98 -1.73 22.02
N PHE A 710 -20.62 -0.58 22.22
CA PHE A 710 -19.99 0.73 22.12
C PHE A 710 -20.59 1.70 23.16
N GLY A 711 -19.79 2.06 24.17
CA GLY A 711 -20.31 2.77 25.34
C GLY A 711 -21.37 1.93 26.04
N ASN A 712 -22.56 2.50 26.27
CA ASN A 712 -23.67 1.80 26.92
C ASN A 712 -24.64 1.12 25.92
N LYS A 713 -24.31 1.07 24.62
CA LYS A 713 -25.18 0.47 23.59
C LYS A 713 -24.69 -0.92 23.22
N LYS A 714 -25.61 -1.88 23.24
CA LYS A 714 -25.41 -3.26 22.79
C LYS A 714 -26.35 -3.56 21.62
N MET A 715 -25.84 -4.14 20.55
CA MET A 715 -26.61 -4.54 19.37
C MET A 715 -26.24 -5.98 19.00
N ILE A 716 -27.22 -6.78 18.60
CA ILE A 716 -27.06 -8.20 18.28
C ILE A 716 -27.46 -8.43 16.82
N TYR A 717 -26.66 -9.21 16.11
CA TYR A 717 -26.84 -9.57 14.71
C TYR A 717 -26.75 -11.08 14.54
N TYR A 718 -27.68 -11.65 13.78
CA TYR A 718 -27.74 -13.06 13.44
C TYR A 718 -27.34 -13.27 11.98
N PHE A 719 -26.50 -14.28 11.73
CA PHE A 719 -25.97 -14.57 10.41
C PHE A 719 -26.61 -15.84 9.85
N ASN A 720 -26.91 -15.82 8.55
CA ASN A 720 -27.25 -17.01 7.78
C ASN A 720 -26.45 -17.01 6.47
N LYS A 721 -25.85 -18.16 6.13
CA LYS A 721 -25.03 -18.34 4.95
C LYS A 721 -25.77 -19.27 3.99
N GLU A 722 -25.98 -18.83 2.76
CA GLU A 722 -26.48 -19.66 1.66
C GLU A 722 -25.34 -20.05 0.70
#